data_AF-A0A954Q8H1-F1
#
_entry.id   AF-A0A954Q8H1-F1
#
_cell.length_a   1.000
_cell.length_b   1.000
_cell.length_c   1.000
_cell.angle_alpha   90.00
_cell.angle_beta   90.00
_cell.angle_gamma   90.00
#
_symmetry.space_group_name_H-M   'P 1'
#
loop_
_entity.id
_entity.type
_entity.pdbx_description
1 polymer ?
#
loop_
_entity_poly.entity_id
_entity_poly.type
_entity_poly.pdbx_seq_one_letter_code
_entity_poly.pdbx_strand_id
1 'polypeptide(L)'
;MNKYLAIIKDSFREALASRVLWLLLVLITLLLLVLAPLGYHEVVTWRLGDNDVRGWEQLMHKVRTDGKKDEPSPSRRIFTLLDDKLQERLVKVKLPGIDEDARGPFEFMGVANDFRKSLNQAIEQPDFYDETSFTKVPLLSDELRELKETGPETLDASEVGRFNRLLMEASFPELVRGSPPTSIQLKYGWWEFFDPIPLRRATLQEWLQTGASFVMTWFVGAIGVLVAILVTSPIVPQMFDPGSLHLLLSKPISRWLLFLAKFCGGCAFICICASYLVTGLWLILGVRFGVWDPKLLLGIPIYLFVFAIYYSVSALFGVVYRSPIVCIVLTILFWGVCFLVGFAKITFENTIWSSSQITRVFDADDSLIAVNELGVAHVWNEANREWREIFTTQQQKQSRGILIAAPELRNMMQPLGPIYDQKHERLISAPVASPRPGMRDRALTVGSRSDDWEPRSENSMPTGSQALFRESDGEILLVSSVGLFRLTGDPLEKKRPVKLFGIQLPLQTAGPFENISPPDTNATVLTPPSTAALNRSNGTLALYTRGHLTLLARDDQGNYEVSAETRLDGEERQPVVMAIGGSTILLGRQDGRVQALDAATFEEQMSINPEGPNQVRFINSSPDGRWFAVLLHNGNLWMYDAEAKSLALAPIAGQGGISCATFSESGQLYIADQAVRVTAYELPDFTRQHRYSPSLGIWMRAYRYGLLPLYTIFPKPGELGTTFEYFMSGKETQATGSSEENLSASQRDLDPWAPLWSSALFMFVVLGIACVYIEWQEF
;
A
#
# COMPACT_ATOMS: atom_id res chain seq x y z
N MET A 1 -29.56 38.39 -26.40
CA MET A 1 -29.41 36.93 -26.17
C MET A 1 -29.46 36.10 -27.45
N ASN A 2 -30.49 36.22 -28.31
CA ASN A 2 -30.63 35.38 -29.53
C ASN A 2 -29.48 35.48 -30.55
N LYS A 3 -28.87 36.66 -30.74
CA LYS A 3 -27.73 36.84 -31.68
C LYS A 3 -26.46 36.13 -31.22
N TYR A 4 -26.25 36.01 -29.92
CA TYR A 4 -25.04 35.38 -29.34
C TYR A 4 -25.15 33.86 -29.28
N LEU A 5 -26.35 33.35 -28.97
CA LEU A 5 -26.65 31.91 -29.12
C LEU A 5 -26.48 31.44 -30.56
N ALA A 6 -26.78 32.28 -31.54
CA ALA A 6 -26.54 31.97 -32.95
C ALA A 6 -25.04 31.85 -33.28
N ILE A 7 -24.18 32.71 -32.71
CA ILE A 7 -22.72 32.63 -32.92
C ILE A 7 -22.14 31.38 -32.28
N ILE A 8 -22.60 31.01 -31.08
CA ILE A 8 -22.21 29.76 -30.43
C ILE A 8 -22.67 28.58 -31.30
N LYS A 9 -23.93 28.58 -31.74
CA LYS A 9 -24.49 27.54 -32.61
C LYS A 9 -23.74 27.40 -33.95
N ASP A 10 -23.37 28.52 -34.58
CA ASP A 10 -22.59 28.52 -35.81
C ASP A 10 -21.16 28.02 -35.57
N SER A 11 -20.54 28.39 -34.46
CA SER A 11 -19.22 27.87 -34.07
C SER A 11 -19.26 26.35 -33.81
N PHE A 12 -20.34 25.85 -33.20
CA PHE A 12 -20.59 24.41 -33.05
C PHE A 12 -20.77 23.71 -34.41
N ARG A 13 -21.48 24.34 -35.34
CA ARG A 13 -21.70 23.80 -36.68
C ARG A 13 -20.42 23.77 -37.51
N GLU A 14 -19.59 24.81 -37.38
CA GLU A 14 -18.25 24.90 -37.96
C GLU A 14 -17.33 23.82 -37.39
N ALA A 15 -17.37 23.59 -36.06
CA ALA A 15 -16.62 22.52 -35.40
C ALA A 15 -17.05 21.12 -35.88
N LEU A 16 -18.35 20.86 -36.06
CA LEU A 16 -18.88 19.58 -36.59
C LEU A 16 -18.53 19.35 -38.06
N ALA A 17 -18.36 20.43 -38.85
CA ALA A 17 -17.93 20.36 -40.24
C ALA A 17 -16.40 20.20 -40.40
N SER A 18 -15.64 20.27 -39.30
CA SER A 18 -14.19 20.14 -39.33
C SER A 18 -13.74 18.73 -39.71
N ARG A 19 -12.87 18.61 -40.72
CA ARG A 19 -12.22 17.34 -41.10
C ARG A 19 -11.39 16.76 -39.96
N VAL A 20 -10.84 17.63 -39.10
CA VAL A 20 -10.00 17.21 -37.98
C VAL A 20 -10.83 16.50 -36.90
N LEU A 21 -12.07 16.93 -36.66
CA LEU A 21 -12.98 16.25 -35.72
C LEU A 21 -13.20 14.79 -36.15
N TRP A 22 -13.56 14.57 -37.41
CA TRP A 22 -13.83 13.23 -37.94
C TRP A 22 -12.59 12.34 -37.92
N LEU A 23 -11.40 12.88 -38.22
CA LEU A 23 -10.15 12.15 -38.13
C LEU A 23 -9.88 11.68 -36.68
N LEU A 24 -10.07 12.57 -35.69
CA LEU A 24 -9.93 12.21 -34.28
C LEU A 24 -10.94 11.15 -33.84
N LEU A 25 -12.21 11.29 -34.25
CA LEU A 25 -13.24 10.30 -33.93
C LEU A 25 -12.90 8.93 -34.50
N VAL A 26 -12.43 8.85 -35.75
CA VAL A 26 -11.95 7.59 -36.35
C VAL A 26 -10.78 7.00 -35.57
N LEU A 27 -9.81 7.82 -35.17
CA LEU A 27 -8.67 7.37 -34.35
C LEU A 27 -9.13 6.81 -32.99
N ILE A 28 -10.09 7.48 -32.34
CA ILE A 28 -10.71 7.00 -31.10
C ILE A 28 -11.45 5.68 -31.34
N THR A 29 -12.21 5.56 -32.43
CA THR A 29 -12.91 4.31 -32.78
C THR A 29 -11.92 3.16 -32.99
N LEU A 30 -10.81 3.38 -33.70
CA LEU A 30 -9.78 2.38 -33.90
C LEU A 30 -9.15 1.93 -32.57
N LEU A 31 -8.87 2.87 -31.67
CA LEU A 31 -8.37 2.57 -30.32
C LEU A 31 -9.38 1.69 -29.54
N LEU A 32 -10.66 2.07 -29.54
CA LEU A 32 -11.71 1.30 -28.86
C LEU A 32 -11.88 -0.10 -29.45
N LEU A 33 -11.77 -0.26 -30.77
CA LEU A 33 -11.82 -1.56 -31.45
C LEU A 33 -10.64 -2.48 -31.09
N VAL A 34 -9.45 -1.92 -30.84
CA VAL A 34 -8.29 -2.68 -30.35
C VAL A 34 -8.50 -3.15 -28.90
N LEU A 35 -9.19 -2.37 -28.07
CA LEU A 35 -9.43 -2.73 -26.67
C LEU A 35 -10.62 -3.68 -26.48
N ALA A 36 -11.62 -3.62 -27.34
CA ALA A 36 -12.87 -4.39 -27.21
C ALA A 36 -12.71 -5.93 -27.08
N PRO A 37 -11.74 -6.60 -27.74
CA PRO A 37 -11.56 -8.04 -27.61
C PRO A 37 -11.00 -8.48 -26.26
N LEU A 38 -10.43 -7.58 -25.46
CA LEU A 38 -9.87 -7.88 -24.16
C LEU A 38 -10.97 -8.36 -23.18
N GLY A 39 -10.68 -9.38 -22.39
CA GLY A 39 -11.61 -9.93 -21.40
C GLY A 39 -10.94 -10.96 -20.47
N TYR A 40 -11.72 -11.60 -19.61
CA TYR A 40 -11.22 -12.61 -18.68
C TYR A 40 -12.25 -13.70 -18.37
N HIS A 41 -11.81 -14.80 -17.76
CA HIS A 41 -12.67 -15.78 -17.12
C HIS A 41 -11.98 -16.36 -15.87
N GLU A 42 -12.78 -16.90 -14.96
CA GLU A 42 -12.30 -17.50 -13.71
C GLU A 42 -11.99 -18.99 -13.91
N VAL A 43 -10.89 -19.43 -13.31
CA VAL A 43 -10.46 -20.83 -13.26
C VAL A 43 -10.06 -21.17 -11.83
N VAL A 44 -10.23 -22.43 -11.41
CA VAL A 44 -9.83 -22.86 -10.06
C VAL A 44 -8.32 -22.74 -9.89
N THR A 45 -7.86 -22.17 -8.79
CA THR A 45 -6.43 -21.96 -8.52
C THR A 45 -5.79 -23.21 -7.94
N TRP A 46 -5.10 -23.95 -8.79
CA TRP A 46 -4.32 -25.12 -8.35
C TRP A 46 -2.86 -25.11 -8.81
N ARG A 47 -2.53 -24.36 -9.88
CA ARG A 47 -1.15 -24.30 -10.40
C ARG A 47 -0.28 -23.38 -9.55
N LEU A 48 0.98 -23.78 -9.37
CA LEU A 48 2.07 -22.95 -8.85
C LEU A 48 2.73 -22.17 -10.00
N GLY A 49 2.55 -20.84 -9.98
CA GLY A 49 3.26 -19.89 -10.81
C GLY A 49 4.64 -19.51 -10.24
N ASP A 50 5.42 -18.76 -11.01
CA ASP A 50 6.80 -18.40 -10.62
C ASP A 50 6.86 -17.59 -9.31
N ASN A 51 5.86 -16.75 -9.05
CA ASN A 51 5.77 -15.91 -7.85
C ASN A 51 5.09 -16.58 -6.66
N ASP A 52 4.51 -17.77 -6.82
CA ASP A 52 3.80 -18.47 -5.74
C ASP A 52 4.75 -19.09 -4.73
N VAL A 53 6.02 -19.31 -5.10
CA VAL A 53 7.04 -19.82 -4.19
C VAL A 53 8.05 -18.71 -3.93
N ARG A 54 8.18 -18.30 -2.66
CA ARG A 54 9.05 -17.21 -2.21
C ARG A 54 10.56 -17.52 -2.35
N GLY A 55 10.93 -18.78 -2.56
CA GLY A 55 12.31 -19.24 -2.69
C GLY A 55 12.33 -20.64 -3.29
N TRP A 56 12.37 -20.73 -4.62
CA TRP A 56 12.40 -22.01 -5.34
C TRP A 56 13.61 -22.85 -4.93
N GLU A 57 14.75 -22.20 -4.71
CA GLU A 57 15.96 -22.81 -4.19
C GLU A 57 15.74 -23.49 -2.83
N GLN A 58 15.01 -22.86 -1.90
CA GLN A 58 14.75 -23.42 -0.56
C GLN A 58 13.77 -24.58 -0.62
N LEU A 59 12.72 -24.49 -1.45
CA LEU A 59 11.77 -25.58 -1.64
C LEU A 59 12.46 -26.80 -2.27
N MET A 60 13.24 -26.58 -3.34
CA MET A 60 14.05 -27.62 -3.98
C MET A 60 15.06 -28.22 -3.01
N HIS A 61 15.69 -27.40 -2.16
CA HIS A 61 16.59 -27.88 -1.11
C HIS A 61 15.89 -28.80 -0.10
N LYS A 62 14.69 -28.42 0.35
CA LYS A 62 13.93 -29.21 1.33
C LYS A 62 13.48 -30.53 0.72
N VAL A 63 12.92 -30.49 -0.49
CA VAL A 63 12.50 -31.68 -1.24
C VAL A 63 13.67 -32.62 -1.52
N ARG A 64 14.85 -32.12 -1.96
CA ARG A 64 16.02 -32.98 -2.22
C ARG A 64 16.63 -33.60 -0.96
N THR A 65 16.52 -32.92 0.18
CA THR A 65 17.14 -33.36 1.44
C THR A 65 16.25 -34.35 2.17
N ASP A 66 14.96 -34.03 2.30
CA ASP A 66 14.00 -34.89 2.98
C ASP A 66 13.56 -36.07 2.11
N GLY A 67 13.57 -35.92 0.77
CA GLY A 67 13.30 -37.01 -0.17
C GLY A 67 14.23 -38.21 -0.05
N LYS A 68 15.43 -38.03 0.50
CA LYS A 68 16.40 -39.11 0.75
C LYS A 68 16.19 -39.83 2.09
N LYS A 69 15.41 -39.27 3.01
CA LYS A 69 15.14 -39.86 4.34
C LYS A 69 13.99 -40.83 4.24
N ASP A 70 14.01 -41.94 4.97
CA ASP A 70 12.93 -42.94 4.95
C ASP A 70 11.65 -42.53 5.68
N GLU A 71 11.69 -41.45 6.46
CA GLU A 71 10.53 -40.94 7.19
C GLU A 71 9.48 -40.33 6.23
N PRO A 72 8.18 -40.70 6.37
CA PRO A 72 7.09 -40.07 5.64
C PRO A 72 7.05 -38.56 5.91
N SER A 73 7.04 -37.77 4.85
CA SER A 73 6.93 -36.31 4.92
C SER A 73 6.40 -35.75 3.59
N PRO A 74 5.80 -34.55 3.58
CA PRO A 74 5.32 -33.95 2.33
C PRO A 74 6.44 -33.80 1.29
N SER A 75 7.64 -33.44 1.76
CA SER A 75 8.83 -33.29 0.92
C SER A 75 9.26 -34.61 0.28
N ARG A 76 9.20 -35.73 1.02
CA ARG A 76 9.47 -37.07 0.48
C ARG A 76 8.42 -37.47 -0.55
N ARG A 77 7.14 -37.25 -0.25
CA ARG A 77 6.05 -37.54 -1.18
C ARG A 77 6.24 -36.81 -2.51
N ILE A 78 6.53 -35.51 -2.46
CA ILE A 78 6.83 -34.71 -3.65
C ILE A 78 8.01 -35.31 -4.41
N PHE A 79 9.13 -35.61 -3.72
CA PHE A 79 10.33 -36.16 -4.38
C PHE A 79 10.04 -37.48 -5.10
N THR A 80 9.25 -38.38 -4.51
CA THR A 80 8.87 -39.68 -5.11
C THR A 80 7.93 -39.56 -6.30
N LEU A 81 7.19 -38.46 -6.42
CA LEU A 81 6.28 -38.20 -7.55
C LEU A 81 7.01 -37.55 -8.74
N LEU A 82 8.24 -37.08 -8.57
CA LEU A 82 9.07 -36.57 -9.67
C LEU A 82 9.62 -37.73 -10.51
N ASP A 83 9.85 -37.49 -11.80
CA ASP A 83 10.50 -38.46 -12.68
C ASP A 83 11.97 -38.71 -12.28
N ASP A 84 12.45 -39.94 -12.47
CA ASP A 84 13.80 -40.38 -12.07
C ASP A 84 14.91 -39.44 -12.60
N LYS A 85 14.74 -38.94 -13.82
CA LYS A 85 15.70 -38.03 -14.46
C LYS A 85 15.73 -36.67 -13.75
N LEU A 86 14.56 -36.15 -13.36
CA LEU A 86 14.48 -34.91 -12.59
C LEU A 86 14.96 -35.10 -11.16
N GLN A 87 14.69 -36.24 -10.52
CA GLN A 87 15.26 -36.57 -9.21
C GLN A 87 16.79 -36.51 -9.23
N GLU A 88 17.41 -37.15 -10.23
CA GLU A 88 18.86 -37.13 -10.42
C GLU A 88 19.39 -35.71 -10.64
N ARG A 89 18.70 -34.91 -11.46
CA ARG A 89 19.06 -33.50 -11.72
C ARG A 89 18.89 -32.61 -10.48
N LEU A 90 17.83 -32.81 -9.71
CA LEU A 90 17.56 -32.07 -8.47
C LEU A 90 18.60 -32.36 -7.39
N VAL A 91 19.14 -33.57 -7.36
CA VAL A 91 20.23 -33.95 -6.45
C VAL A 91 21.58 -33.37 -6.91
N LYS A 92 21.82 -33.25 -8.22
CA LYS A 92 23.09 -32.75 -8.77
C LYS A 92 23.16 -31.23 -8.89
N VAL A 93 22.03 -30.55 -9.04
CA VAL A 93 22.00 -29.10 -9.26
C VAL A 93 22.56 -28.35 -8.06
N LYS A 94 23.43 -27.39 -8.34
CA LYS A 94 23.96 -26.46 -7.33
C LYS A 94 22.99 -25.30 -7.17
N LEU A 95 22.46 -25.11 -5.97
CA LEU A 95 21.45 -24.12 -5.64
C LEU A 95 22.12 -22.79 -5.24
N PRO A 96 21.84 -21.67 -5.95
CA PRO A 96 22.39 -20.36 -5.60
C PRO A 96 22.03 -19.95 -4.17
N GLY A 97 23.01 -19.45 -3.42
CA GLY A 97 22.82 -19.00 -2.03
C GLY A 97 22.73 -20.12 -0.99
N ILE A 98 22.79 -21.38 -1.42
CA ILE A 98 22.80 -22.56 -0.54
C ILE A 98 24.10 -23.35 -0.74
N ASP A 99 24.49 -23.64 -1.99
CA ASP A 99 25.71 -24.39 -2.30
C ASP A 99 26.85 -23.40 -2.65
N GLU A 100 27.98 -23.45 -1.91
CA GLU A 100 29.09 -22.47 -2.02
C GLU A 100 29.70 -22.38 -3.43
N ASP A 101 29.66 -23.48 -4.19
CA ASP A 101 30.26 -23.58 -5.53
C ASP A 101 29.29 -23.31 -6.69
N ALA A 102 28.09 -22.78 -6.43
CA ALA A 102 27.10 -22.49 -7.47
C ALA A 102 27.60 -21.38 -8.41
N ARG A 103 28.01 -21.75 -9.65
CA ARG A 103 28.45 -20.81 -10.69
C ARG A 103 27.48 -20.82 -11.87
N GLY A 104 26.63 -19.81 -11.95
CA GLY A 104 25.80 -19.51 -13.13
C GLY A 104 24.28 -19.71 -12.90
N PRO A 105 23.44 -18.69 -13.15
CA PRO A 105 22.00 -18.75 -12.85
C PRO A 105 21.20 -19.64 -13.82
N PHE A 106 21.75 -19.96 -15.00
CA PHE A 106 21.02 -20.62 -16.08
C PHE A 106 20.75 -22.11 -15.83
N GLU A 107 21.69 -22.84 -15.21
CA GLU A 107 21.51 -24.27 -14.90
C GLU A 107 20.42 -24.47 -13.83
N PHE A 108 20.48 -23.66 -12.77
CA PHE A 108 19.44 -23.60 -11.74
C PHE A 108 18.08 -23.26 -12.34
N MET A 109 17.99 -22.20 -13.16
CA MET A 109 16.72 -21.74 -13.74
C MET A 109 16.07 -22.82 -14.62
N GLY A 110 16.88 -23.60 -15.36
CA GLY A 110 16.40 -24.74 -16.13
C GLY A 110 15.81 -25.84 -15.23
N VAL A 111 16.55 -26.29 -14.22
CA VAL A 111 16.08 -27.33 -13.29
C VAL A 111 14.88 -26.87 -12.46
N ALA A 112 14.85 -25.61 -12.04
CA ALA A 112 13.73 -25.03 -11.29
C ALA A 112 12.44 -24.98 -12.13
N ASN A 113 12.54 -24.62 -13.42
CA ASN A 113 11.39 -24.64 -14.33
C ASN A 113 10.88 -26.07 -14.58
N ASP A 114 11.78 -27.03 -14.76
CA ASP A 114 11.42 -28.44 -14.92
C ASP A 114 10.78 -29.00 -13.63
N PHE A 115 11.35 -28.66 -12.48
CA PHE A 115 10.80 -28.99 -11.16
C PHE A 115 9.40 -28.42 -10.95
N ARG A 116 9.19 -27.14 -11.28
CA ARG A 116 7.86 -26.50 -11.19
C ARG A 116 6.83 -27.20 -12.09
N LYS A 117 7.20 -27.54 -13.32
CA LYS A 117 6.31 -28.26 -14.25
C LYS A 117 5.92 -29.63 -13.72
N SER A 118 6.89 -30.42 -13.26
CA SER A 118 6.64 -31.75 -12.70
C SER A 118 5.83 -31.67 -11.40
N LEU A 119 6.10 -30.70 -10.53
CA LEU A 119 5.33 -30.46 -9.33
C LEU A 119 3.87 -30.09 -9.63
N ASN A 120 3.63 -29.23 -10.63
CA ASN A 120 2.27 -28.91 -11.06
C ASN A 120 1.52 -30.12 -11.63
N GLN A 121 2.22 -31.00 -12.36
CA GLN A 121 1.64 -32.27 -12.82
C GLN A 121 1.30 -33.17 -11.64
N ALA A 122 2.16 -33.24 -10.61
CA ALA A 122 1.90 -34.03 -9.42
C ALA A 122 0.70 -33.49 -8.62
N ILE A 123 0.57 -32.16 -8.45
CA ILE A 123 -0.55 -31.51 -7.75
C ILE A 123 -1.90 -31.82 -8.40
N GLU A 124 -1.95 -32.00 -9.72
CA GLU A 124 -3.19 -32.33 -10.45
C GLU A 124 -3.65 -33.78 -10.20
N GLN A 125 -2.78 -34.66 -9.68
CA GLN A 125 -3.09 -36.07 -9.47
C GLN A 125 -3.70 -36.35 -8.09
N PRO A 126 -4.72 -37.22 -7.97
CA PRO A 126 -5.27 -37.65 -6.68
C PRO A 126 -4.23 -38.33 -5.78
N ASP A 127 -3.28 -39.05 -6.38
CA ASP A 127 -2.18 -39.72 -5.69
C ASP A 127 -1.19 -38.73 -5.04
N PHE A 128 -1.33 -37.42 -5.22
CA PHE A 128 -0.48 -36.48 -4.49
C PHE A 128 -0.62 -36.64 -2.97
N TYR A 129 -1.86 -36.81 -2.49
CA TYR A 129 -2.15 -36.94 -1.07
C TYR A 129 -2.07 -38.40 -0.62
N ASP A 130 -1.28 -38.64 0.43
CA ASP A 130 -1.36 -39.85 1.23
C ASP A 130 -1.39 -39.47 2.72
N GLU A 131 -2.19 -40.18 3.50
CA GLU A 131 -2.40 -39.83 4.90
C GLU A 131 -1.10 -39.83 5.70
N THR A 132 -0.20 -40.79 5.43
CA THR A 132 1.05 -40.96 6.20
C THR A 132 2.02 -39.79 6.04
N SER A 133 2.16 -39.23 4.83
CA SER A 133 3.06 -38.11 4.57
C SER A 133 2.49 -36.77 5.05
N PHE A 134 1.16 -36.63 5.12
CA PHE A 134 0.49 -35.36 5.44
C PHE A 134 -0.17 -35.34 6.84
N THR A 135 -0.06 -36.39 7.65
CA THR A 135 -0.68 -36.47 8.99
C THR A 135 -0.32 -35.28 9.89
N LYS A 136 0.94 -34.82 9.83
CA LYS A 136 1.46 -33.74 10.69
C LYS A 136 1.25 -32.34 10.13
N VAL A 137 0.55 -32.21 9.00
CA VAL A 137 0.37 -30.92 8.31
C VAL A 137 -0.85 -30.19 8.90
N PRO A 138 -0.70 -28.94 9.38
CA PRO A 138 -1.81 -28.16 9.93
C PRO A 138 -2.84 -27.81 8.86
N LEU A 139 -4.13 -27.95 9.16
CA LEU A 139 -5.20 -27.53 8.23
C LEU A 139 -5.47 -26.03 8.40
N LEU A 140 -4.72 -25.21 7.64
CA LEU A 140 -4.64 -23.75 7.78
C LEU A 140 -5.81 -22.95 7.18
N SER A 141 -6.69 -23.56 6.38
CA SER A 141 -7.86 -22.89 5.79
C SER A 141 -9.11 -23.76 5.91
N ASP A 142 -10.27 -23.12 6.00
CA ASP A 142 -11.54 -23.84 6.08
C ASP A 142 -11.83 -24.58 4.76
N GLU A 143 -11.48 -24.00 3.62
CA GLU A 143 -11.53 -24.66 2.32
C GLU A 143 -10.73 -25.98 2.31
N LEU A 144 -9.58 -26.04 2.98
CA LEU A 144 -8.78 -27.26 3.06
C LEU A 144 -9.45 -28.31 3.97
N ARG A 145 -10.12 -27.88 5.04
CA ARG A 145 -10.87 -28.77 5.94
C ARG A 145 -12.07 -29.37 5.22
N GLU A 146 -12.86 -28.54 4.54
CA GLU A 146 -14.04 -28.96 3.77
C GLU A 146 -13.69 -29.94 2.65
N LEU A 147 -12.63 -29.65 1.88
CA LEU A 147 -12.15 -30.56 0.82
C LEU A 147 -11.60 -31.88 1.39
N LYS A 148 -10.95 -31.85 2.56
CA LYS A 148 -10.48 -33.06 3.25
C LYS A 148 -11.64 -33.92 3.75
N GLU A 149 -12.69 -33.31 4.30
CA GLU A 149 -13.89 -33.99 4.78
C GLU A 149 -14.66 -34.66 3.64
N THR A 150 -14.72 -34.00 2.48
CA THR A 150 -15.35 -34.55 1.26
C THR A 150 -14.58 -35.77 0.74
N GLY A 151 -13.24 -35.75 0.86
CA GLY A 151 -12.37 -36.86 0.55
C GLY A 151 -11.86 -36.84 -0.90
N PRO A 152 -10.55 -36.97 -1.14
CA PRO A 152 -9.92 -36.70 -2.44
C PRO A 152 -10.35 -37.64 -3.57
N GLU A 153 -10.94 -38.80 -3.27
CA GLU A 153 -11.46 -39.75 -4.26
C GLU A 153 -12.81 -39.31 -4.87
N THR A 154 -13.54 -38.42 -4.20
CA THR A 154 -14.86 -37.93 -4.65
C THR A 154 -14.81 -36.55 -5.30
N LEU A 155 -13.66 -35.86 -5.18
CA LEU A 155 -13.42 -34.53 -5.73
C LEU A 155 -13.22 -34.59 -7.26
N ASP A 156 -13.71 -33.57 -7.96
CA ASP A 156 -13.43 -33.39 -9.38
C ASP A 156 -11.93 -33.06 -9.60
N ALA A 157 -11.40 -33.27 -10.81
CA ALA A 157 -9.97 -33.06 -11.09
C ALA A 157 -9.45 -31.66 -10.70
N SER A 158 -10.26 -30.61 -10.88
CA SER A 158 -9.91 -29.25 -10.45
C SER A 158 -9.94 -29.07 -8.93
N GLU A 159 -10.81 -29.78 -8.23
CA GLU A 159 -10.93 -29.76 -6.77
C GLU A 159 -9.83 -30.58 -6.11
N VAL A 160 -9.43 -31.70 -6.71
CA VAL A 160 -8.22 -32.46 -6.35
C VAL A 160 -6.98 -31.56 -6.46
N GLY A 161 -6.83 -30.88 -7.59
CA GLY A 161 -5.75 -29.90 -7.78
C GLY A 161 -5.78 -28.81 -6.70
N ARG A 162 -6.97 -28.29 -6.37
CA ARG A 162 -7.15 -27.26 -5.34
C ARG A 162 -6.77 -27.77 -3.94
N PHE A 163 -7.24 -28.95 -3.58
CA PHE A 163 -6.93 -29.62 -2.32
C PHE A 163 -5.42 -29.81 -2.15
N ASN A 164 -4.77 -30.35 -3.18
CA ASN A 164 -3.32 -30.55 -3.19
C ASN A 164 -2.53 -29.23 -3.16
N ARG A 165 -3.03 -28.19 -3.83
CA ARG A 165 -2.45 -26.83 -3.76
C ARG A 165 -2.52 -26.26 -2.35
N LEU A 166 -3.63 -26.46 -1.64
CA LEU A 166 -3.81 -26.01 -0.26
C LEU A 166 -2.96 -26.82 0.73
N LEU A 167 -2.83 -28.14 0.52
CA LEU A 167 -1.88 -28.96 1.28
C LEU A 167 -0.43 -28.50 1.11
N MET A 168 -0.05 -28.06 -0.09
CA MET A 168 1.26 -27.45 -0.33
C MET A 168 1.47 -26.15 0.45
N GLU A 169 0.45 -25.30 0.54
CA GLU A 169 0.49 -24.08 1.36
C GLU A 169 0.68 -24.42 2.84
N ALA A 170 -0.07 -25.42 3.32
CA ALA A 170 -0.02 -25.89 4.70
C ALA A 170 1.30 -26.59 5.05
N SER A 171 1.89 -27.32 4.10
CA SER A 171 3.14 -28.05 4.30
C SER A 171 4.37 -27.14 4.31
N PHE A 172 4.29 -26.01 3.61
CA PHE A 172 5.40 -25.08 3.44
C PHE A 172 4.96 -23.62 3.58
N PRO A 173 4.36 -23.21 4.72
CA PRO A 173 3.74 -21.88 4.86
C PRO A 173 4.74 -20.72 4.69
N GLU A 174 6.02 -20.95 4.96
CA GLU A 174 7.07 -19.94 4.78
C GLU A 174 7.57 -19.80 3.33
N LEU A 175 7.39 -20.85 2.51
CA LEU A 175 7.93 -20.95 1.16
C LEU A 175 6.85 -20.78 0.10
N VAL A 176 5.68 -21.36 0.32
CA VAL A 176 4.56 -21.38 -0.62
C VAL A 176 3.54 -20.34 -0.19
N ARG A 177 3.28 -19.37 -1.05
CA ARG A 177 2.29 -18.32 -0.82
C ARG A 177 0.89 -18.91 -0.84
N GLY A 178 0.03 -18.31 -0.02
CA GLY A 178 -1.38 -18.59 -0.07
C GLY A 178 -2.00 -18.18 -1.40
N SER A 179 -2.88 -19.00 -1.97
CA SER A 179 -3.61 -18.69 -3.20
C SER A 179 -5.12 -18.50 -2.99
N PRO A 180 -5.80 -17.62 -3.75
CA PRO A 180 -7.26 -17.51 -3.74
C PRO A 180 -7.91 -18.75 -4.37
N PRO A 181 -9.19 -19.05 -4.08
CA PRO A 181 -9.91 -20.20 -4.64
C PRO A 181 -10.00 -20.16 -6.18
N THR A 182 -10.21 -18.97 -6.75
CA THR A 182 -10.22 -18.75 -8.19
C THR A 182 -9.11 -17.80 -8.63
N SER A 183 -8.59 -18.07 -9.82
CA SER A 183 -7.60 -17.31 -10.57
C SER A 183 -8.24 -16.75 -11.83
N ILE A 184 -7.61 -15.73 -12.40
CA ILE A 184 -8.08 -15.06 -13.60
C ILE A 184 -7.21 -15.44 -14.79
N GLN A 185 -7.83 -15.96 -15.83
CA GLN A 185 -7.20 -16.20 -17.11
C GLN A 185 -7.62 -15.13 -18.12
N LEU A 186 -6.63 -14.33 -18.55
CA LEU A 186 -6.83 -13.23 -19.50
C LEU A 186 -7.03 -13.76 -20.93
N LYS A 187 -7.91 -13.07 -21.67
CA LYS A 187 -8.33 -13.40 -23.03
C LYS A 187 -8.29 -12.18 -23.95
N TYR A 188 -7.81 -12.38 -25.17
CA TYR A 188 -7.94 -11.41 -26.26
C TYR A 188 -8.68 -12.09 -27.42
N GLY A 189 -9.98 -11.79 -27.54
CA GLY A 189 -10.87 -12.55 -28.41
C GLY A 189 -10.91 -14.01 -27.98
N TRP A 190 -10.31 -14.89 -28.79
CA TRP A 190 -10.29 -16.34 -28.60
C TRP A 190 -8.97 -16.86 -28.03
N TRP A 191 -7.97 -15.99 -27.90
CA TRP A 191 -6.64 -16.38 -27.44
C TRP A 191 -6.49 -16.15 -25.95
N GLU A 192 -6.07 -17.18 -25.23
CA GLU A 192 -5.64 -17.11 -23.83
C GLU A 192 -4.15 -16.78 -23.81
N PHE A 193 -3.78 -15.77 -23.03
CA PHE A 193 -2.40 -15.32 -22.95
C PHE A 193 -1.99 -15.15 -21.49
N PHE A 194 -0.74 -15.54 -21.19
CA PHE A 194 -0.18 -15.74 -19.84
C PHE A 194 -0.78 -16.90 -19.05
N ASP A 195 -0.07 -17.33 -18.01
CA ASP A 195 -0.60 -18.28 -17.02
C ASP A 195 -1.72 -17.63 -16.18
N PRO A 196 -2.64 -18.40 -15.58
CA PRO A 196 -3.68 -17.86 -14.72
C PRO A 196 -3.07 -17.04 -13.58
N ILE A 197 -3.57 -15.81 -13.42
CA ILE A 197 -3.09 -14.91 -12.39
C ILE A 197 -3.91 -15.19 -11.11
N PRO A 198 -3.26 -15.49 -9.96
CA PRO A 198 -3.95 -15.82 -8.70
C PRO A 198 -4.59 -14.60 -8.06
N LEU A 199 -5.62 -14.06 -8.72
CA LEU A 199 -6.41 -12.90 -8.32
C LEU A 199 -7.87 -13.31 -8.28
N ARG A 200 -8.60 -12.88 -7.24
CA ARG A 200 -10.06 -12.99 -7.21
C ARG A 200 -10.68 -11.97 -8.14
N ARG A 201 -11.90 -12.24 -8.59
CA ARG A 201 -12.70 -11.29 -9.37
C ARG A 201 -12.89 -9.95 -8.68
N ALA A 202 -13.19 -9.93 -7.38
CA ALA A 202 -13.38 -8.69 -6.64
C ALA A 202 -12.10 -7.82 -6.65
N THR A 203 -10.95 -8.44 -6.35
CA THR A 203 -9.63 -7.79 -6.41
C THR A 203 -9.31 -7.30 -7.82
N LEU A 204 -9.59 -8.10 -8.85
CA LEU A 204 -9.43 -7.66 -10.24
C LEU A 204 -10.31 -6.46 -10.56
N GLN A 205 -11.55 -6.43 -10.09
CA GLN A 205 -12.44 -5.29 -10.32
C GLN A 205 -11.89 -4.03 -9.63
N GLU A 206 -11.35 -4.14 -8.41
CA GLU A 206 -10.66 -3.04 -7.71
C GLU A 206 -9.40 -2.58 -8.48
N TRP A 207 -8.60 -3.53 -8.98
CA TRP A 207 -7.43 -3.25 -9.82
C TRP A 207 -7.81 -2.64 -11.16
N LEU A 208 -8.91 -3.05 -11.77
CA LEU A 208 -9.44 -2.48 -13.00
C LEU A 208 -9.99 -1.09 -12.77
N GLN A 209 -10.60 -0.80 -11.62
CA GLN A 209 -11.05 0.55 -11.25
C GLN A 209 -9.85 1.47 -10.99
N THR A 210 -8.84 0.99 -10.26
CA THR A 210 -7.59 1.72 -10.01
C THR A 210 -6.81 1.93 -11.32
N GLY A 211 -6.71 0.89 -12.14
CA GLY A 211 -6.08 0.92 -13.46
C GLY A 211 -6.83 1.80 -14.45
N ALA A 212 -8.16 1.80 -14.44
CA ALA A 212 -8.97 2.74 -15.21
C ALA A 212 -8.67 4.18 -14.78
N SER A 213 -8.54 4.44 -13.47
CA SER A 213 -8.15 5.76 -12.96
C SER A 213 -6.74 6.16 -13.42
N PHE A 214 -5.79 5.22 -13.41
CA PHE A 214 -4.45 5.44 -13.94
C PHE A 214 -4.46 5.76 -15.44
N VAL A 215 -5.16 4.96 -16.24
CA VAL A 215 -5.31 5.17 -17.69
C VAL A 215 -5.98 6.51 -17.97
N MET A 216 -7.03 6.86 -17.24
CA MET A 216 -7.70 8.16 -17.37
C MET A 216 -6.77 9.32 -17.01
N THR A 217 -5.96 9.19 -15.96
CA THR A 217 -5.05 10.25 -15.53
C THR A 217 -3.86 10.44 -16.47
N TRP A 218 -3.22 9.36 -16.92
CA TRP A 218 -2.03 9.44 -17.79
C TRP A 218 -2.35 9.51 -19.27
N PHE A 219 -3.21 8.61 -19.77
CA PHE A 219 -3.51 8.51 -21.19
C PHE A 219 -4.47 9.61 -21.63
N VAL A 220 -5.59 9.75 -20.92
CA VAL A 220 -6.56 10.82 -21.23
C VAL A 220 -5.99 12.16 -20.76
N GLY A 221 -5.40 12.26 -19.56
CA GLY A 221 -4.80 13.51 -19.07
C GLY A 221 -3.59 14.00 -19.87
N ALA A 222 -2.40 13.41 -19.72
CA ALA A 222 -1.18 13.99 -20.29
C ALA A 222 -1.14 13.95 -21.83
N ILE A 223 -1.36 12.78 -22.42
CA ILE A 223 -1.30 12.60 -23.88
C ILE A 223 -2.52 13.21 -24.56
N GLY A 224 -3.72 12.94 -24.03
CA GLY A 224 -4.97 13.48 -24.58
C GLY A 224 -4.99 15.01 -24.59
N VAL A 225 -4.59 15.67 -23.50
CA VAL A 225 -4.53 17.15 -23.45
C VAL A 225 -3.50 17.70 -24.43
N LEU A 226 -2.33 17.07 -24.61
CA LEU A 226 -1.34 17.50 -25.60
C LEU A 226 -1.90 17.44 -27.03
N VAL A 227 -2.53 16.32 -27.40
CA VAL A 227 -3.18 16.16 -28.70
C VAL A 227 -4.32 17.16 -28.87
N ALA A 228 -5.10 17.40 -27.81
CA ALA A 228 -6.18 18.39 -27.80
C ALA A 228 -5.65 19.82 -28.03
N ILE A 229 -4.57 20.22 -27.36
CA ILE A 229 -3.93 21.52 -27.56
C ILE A 229 -3.38 21.63 -28.98
N LEU A 230 -2.72 20.60 -29.50
CA LEU A 230 -2.18 20.60 -30.86
C LEU A 230 -3.27 20.90 -31.89
N VAL A 231 -4.40 20.20 -31.77
CA VAL A 231 -5.56 20.32 -32.67
C VAL A 231 -6.30 21.65 -32.52
N THR A 232 -6.36 22.19 -31.30
CA THR A 232 -7.12 23.43 -31.01
C THR A 232 -6.28 24.70 -31.10
N SER A 233 -4.94 24.59 -31.09
CA SER A 233 -4.01 25.72 -31.19
C SER A 233 -4.27 26.69 -32.36
N PRO A 234 -4.79 26.27 -33.54
CA PRO A 234 -5.05 27.20 -34.63
C PRO A 234 -6.34 28.01 -34.46
N ILE A 235 -7.27 27.60 -33.60
CA ILE A 235 -8.64 28.17 -33.52
C ILE A 235 -8.63 29.67 -33.20
N VAL A 236 -7.79 30.11 -32.26
CA VAL A 236 -7.71 31.52 -31.85
C VAL A 236 -6.84 32.35 -32.81
N PRO A 237 -5.62 31.91 -33.23
CA PRO A 237 -4.82 32.65 -34.21
C PRO A 237 -5.52 32.89 -35.56
N GLN A 238 -6.22 31.90 -36.11
CA GLN A 238 -6.88 32.00 -37.44
C GLN A 238 -8.00 33.05 -37.48
N MET A 239 -8.50 33.46 -36.32
CA MET A 239 -9.48 34.55 -36.20
C MET A 239 -8.91 35.90 -36.66
N PHE A 240 -7.59 36.06 -36.62
CA PHE A 240 -6.90 37.28 -37.02
C PHE A 240 -6.45 37.27 -38.49
N ASP A 241 -6.76 36.22 -39.25
CA ASP A 241 -6.44 36.14 -40.67
C ASP A 241 -7.30 37.14 -41.48
N PRO A 242 -6.70 37.89 -42.44
CA PRO A 242 -7.35 39.03 -43.10
C PRO A 242 -8.64 38.69 -43.88
N GLY A 243 -8.93 37.42 -44.18
CA GLY A 243 -10.17 37.00 -44.83
C GLY A 243 -11.37 36.75 -43.89
N SER A 244 -11.13 36.40 -42.63
CA SER A 244 -12.18 36.04 -41.65
C SER A 244 -12.60 37.26 -40.80
N LEU A 245 -11.65 38.14 -40.49
CA LEU A 245 -11.83 39.33 -39.65
C LEU A 245 -12.83 40.33 -40.26
N HIS A 246 -12.74 40.62 -41.57
CA HIS A 246 -13.59 41.61 -42.25
C HIS A 246 -15.07 41.18 -42.38
N LEU A 247 -15.35 39.87 -42.43
CA LEU A 247 -16.73 39.35 -42.45
C LEU A 247 -17.37 39.38 -41.06
N LEU A 248 -16.59 39.10 -40.01
CA LEU A 248 -17.07 39.11 -38.62
C LEU A 248 -17.27 40.51 -38.06
N LEU A 249 -16.44 41.49 -38.46
CA LEU A 249 -16.52 42.89 -38.02
C LEU A 249 -17.64 43.71 -38.67
N SER A 250 -18.35 43.18 -39.67
CA SER A 250 -19.53 43.83 -40.27
C SER A 250 -20.74 43.92 -39.31
N LYS A 251 -20.68 43.24 -38.16
CA LYS A 251 -21.69 43.24 -37.10
C LYS A 251 -21.11 43.85 -35.81
N PRO A 252 -21.86 44.66 -35.04
CA PRO A 252 -21.39 45.22 -33.78
C PRO A 252 -21.34 44.12 -32.70
N ILE A 253 -20.21 43.42 -32.61
CA ILE A 253 -19.95 42.34 -31.64
C ILE A 253 -18.77 42.78 -30.77
N SER A 254 -18.87 42.62 -29.45
CA SER A 254 -17.78 42.92 -28.53
C SER A 254 -16.62 41.93 -28.72
N ARG A 255 -15.39 42.44 -28.76
CA ARG A 255 -14.17 41.68 -29.09
C ARG A 255 -13.84 40.62 -28.05
N TRP A 256 -13.97 40.97 -26.77
CA TRP A 256 -13.80 40.03 -25.65
C TRP A 256 -14.80 38.86 -25.72
N LEU A 257 -16.04 39.11 -26.16
CA LEU A 257 -17.07 38.08 -26.26
C LEU A 257 -16.82 37.16 -27.45
N LEU A 258 -16.27 37.69 -28.54
CA LEU A 258 -15.86 36.91 -29.70
C LEU A 258 -14.70 35.96 -29.33
N PHE A 259 -13.72 36.45 -28.58
CA PHE A 259 -12.66 35.61 -27.99
C PHE A 259 -13.24 34.51 -27.10
N LEU A 260 -14.13 34.86 -26.16
CA LEU A 260 -14.73 33.89 -25.24
C LEU A 260 -15.59 32.85 -25.99
N ALA A 261 -16.29 33.25 -27.06
CA ALA A 261 -17.03 32.32 -27.91
C ALA A 261 -16.12 31.31 -28.63
N LYS A 262 -14.95 31.74 -29.14
CA LYS A 262 -13.96 30.84 -29.75
C LYS A 262 -13.29 29.94 -28.71
N PHE A 263 -13.03 30.45 -27.51
CA PHE A 263 -12.57 29.64 -26.39
C PHE A 263 -13.59 28.53 -26.05
N CYS A 264 -14.87 28.88 -25.89
CA CYS A 264 -15.94 27.92 -25.66
C CYS A 264 -16.11 26.93 -26.83
N GLY A 265 -15.91 27.38 -28.08
CA GLY A 265 -15.93 26.51 -29.26
C GLY A 265 -14.83 25.44 -29.24
N GLY A 266 -13.61 25.80 -28.83
CA GLY A 266 -12.52 24.83 -28.62
C GLY A 266 -12.83 23.83 -27.51
N CYS A 267 -13.40 24.30 -26.40
CA CYS A 267 -13.86 23.43 -25.30
C CYS A 267 -14.96 22.46 -25.76
N ALA A 268 -15.94 22.95 -26.54
CA ALA A 268 -17.01 22.13 -27.09
C ALA A 268 -16.50 21.04 -28.04
N PHE A 269 -15.56 21.39 -28.91
CA PHE A 269 -14.90 20.44 -29.81
C PHE A 269 -14.26 19.27 -29.04
N ILE A 270 -13.49 19.59 -27.99
CA ILE A 270 -12.84 18.59 -27.15
C ILE A 270 -13.83 17.81 -26.28
N CYS A 271 -14.91 18.45 -25.82
CA CYS A 271 -15.97 17.80 -25.06
C CYS A 271 -16.61 16.64 -25.86
N ILE A 272 -16.81 16.81 -27.17
CA ILE A 272 -17.35 15.74 -28.04
C ILE A 272 -16.38 14.56 -28.12
N CYS A 273 -15.09 14.82 -28.40
CA CYS A 273 -14.07 13.78 -28.47
C CYS A 273 -13.91 13.04 -27.13
N ALA A 274 -13.85 13.78 -26.03
CA ALA A 274 -13.72 13.22 -24.68
C ALA A 274 -14.93 12.37 -24.31
N SER A 275 -16.14 12.85 -24.57
CA SER A 275 -17.37 12.11 -24.30
C SER A 275 -17.41 10.80 -25.07
N TYR A 276 -17.00 10.80 -26.34
CA TYR A 276 -16.96 9.59 -27.17
C TYR A 276 -15.92 8.58 -26.66
N LEU A 277 -14.71 9.03 -26.35
CA LEU A 277 -13.64 8.17 -25.82
C LEU A 277 -14.02 7.57 -24.45
N VAL A 278 -14.41 8.41 -23.49
CA VAL A 278 -14.67 7.98 -22.11
C VAL A 278 -15.91 7.08 -22.02
N THR A 279 -16.99 7.41 -22.75
CA THR A 279 -18.18 6.55 -22.80
C THR A 279 -17.87 5.22 -23.49
N GLY A 280 -17.05 5.22 -24.54
CA GLY A 280 -16.60 4.00 -25.21
C GLY A 280 -15.81 3.08 -24.28
N LEU A 281 -14.86 3.64 -23.51
CA LEU A 281 -14.10 2.89 -22.51
C LEU A 281 -15.00 2.36 -21.39
N TRP A 282 -15.93 3.18 -20.89
CA TRP A 282 -16.92 2.77 -19.88
C TRP A 282 -17.80 1.60 -20.37
N LEU A 283 -18.26 1.64 -21.62
CA LEU A 283 -19.03 0.54 -22.22
C LEU A 283 -18.20 -0.74 -22.35
N ILE A 284 -16.93 -0.65 -22.77
CA ILE A 284 -16.04 -1.81 -22.86
C ILE A 284 -15.81 -2.42 -21.47
N LEU A 285 -15.54 -1.58 -20.46
CA LEU A 285 -15.37 -2.03 -19.07
C LEU A 285 -16.62 -2.72 -18.52
N GLY A 286 -17.81 -2.15 -18.77
CA GLY A 286 -19.08 -2.73 -18.35
C GLY A 286 -19.37 -4.07 -19.03
N VAL A 287 -19.26 -4.13 -20.36
CA VAL A 287 -19.61 -5.32 -21.14
C VAL A 287 -18.59 -6.45 -21.01
N ARG A 288 -17.29 -6.13 -20.97
CA ARG A 288 -16.21 -7.16 -20.98
C ARG A 288 -15.75 -7.56 -19.59
N PHE A 289 -15.81 -6.65 -18.62
CA PHE A 289 -15.29 -6.88 -17.28
C PHE A 289 -16.37 -6.86 -16.18
N GLY A 290 -17.62 -6.53 -16.54
CA GLY A 290 -18.72 -6.42 -15.59
C GLY A 290 -18.60 -5.20 -14.65
N VAL A 291 -17.73 -4.24 -14.97
CA VAL A 291 -17.51 -3.03 -14.16
C VAL A 291 -18.38 -1.89 -14.71
N TRP A 292 -19.57 -1.74 -14.14
CA TRP A 292 -20.52 -0.67 -14.49
C TRP A 292 -20.46 0.48 -13.48
N ASP A 293 -19.30 1.13 -13.37
CA ASP A 293 -19.15 2.28 -12.47
C ASP A 293 -19.45 3.59 -13.22
N PRO A 294 -20.59 4.27 -12.98
CA PRO A 294 -20.93 5.52 -13.64
C PRO A 294 -19.99 6.67 -13.27
N LYS A 295 -19.24 6.56 -12.15
CA LYS A 295 -18.27 7.57 -11.73
C LYS A 295 -17.13 7.75 -12.74
N LEU A 296 -16.83 6.75 -13.55
CA LEU A 296 -15.86 6.86 -14.66
C LEU A 296 -16.22 7.98 -15.65
N LEU A 297 -17.52 8.30 -15.80
CA LEU A 297 -17.99 9.37 -16.66
C LEU A 297 -17.65 10.77 -16.11
N LEU A 298 -17.33 10.91 -14.81
CA LEU A 298 -16.76 12.15 -14.23
C LEU A 298 -15.41 12.51 -14.84
N GLY A 299 -14.75 11.55 -15.51
CA GLY A 299 -13.57 11.83 -16.30
C GLY A 299 -13.82 12.84 -17.43
N ILE A 300 -15.03 12.93 -17.98
CA ILE A 300 -15.37 13.89 -19.05
C ILE A 300 -15.25 15.35 -18.56
N PRO A 301 -15.97 15.80 -17.51
CA PRO A 301 -15.85 17.16 -17.02
C PRO A 301 -14.46 17.46 -16.43
N ILE A 302 -13.81 16.49 -15.78
CA ILE A 302 -12.44 16.69 -15.24
C ILE A 302 -11.44 16.87 -16.38
N TYR A 303 -11.47 16.03 -17.41
CA TYR A 303 -10.61 16.17 -18.57
C TYR A 303 -10.85 17.49 -19.31
N LEU A 304 -12.12 17.88 -19.50
CA LEU A 304 -12.47 19.16 -20.11
C LEU A 304 -11.93 20.33 -19.29
N PHE A 305 -11.98 20.25 -17.96
CA PHE A 305 -11.44 21.26 -17.07
C PHE A 305 -9.90 21.35 -17.15
N VAL A 306 -9.20 20.21 -17.11
CA VAL A 306 -7.74 20.14 -17.34
C VAL A 306 -7.39 20.79 -18.67
N PHE A 307 -8.07 20.39 -19.75
CA PHE A 307 -7.89 20.96 -21.08
C PHE A 307 -8.12 22.48 -21.08
N ALA A 308 -9.21 22.96 -20.48
CA ALA A 308 -9.57 24.38 -20.45
C ALA A 308 -8.50 25.24 -19.76
N ILE A 309 -7.84 24.73 -18.71
CA ILE A 309 -6.73 25.42 -18.03
C ILE A 309 -5.58 25.65 -19.00
N TYR A 310 -5.09 24.61 -19.67
CA TYR A 310 -3.99 24.76 -20.63
C TYR A 310 -4.41 25.55 -21.88
N TYR A 311 -5.64 25.33 -22.35
CA TYR A 311 -6.19 26.03 -23.49
C TYR A 311 -6.38 27.52 -23.20
N SER A 312 -6.61 27.94 -21.96
CA SER A 312 -6.68 29.37 -21.60
C SER A 312 -5.34 30.09 -21.83
N VAL A 313 -4.23 29.41 -21.52
CA VAL A 313 -2.86 29.90 -21.77
C VAL A 313 -2.57 29.91 -23.27
N SER A 314 -2.89 28.82 -23.97
CA SER A 314 -2.78 28.72 -25.43
C SER A 314 -3.57 29.83 -26.13
N ALA A 315 -4.81 30.08 -25.69
CA ALA A 315 -5.69 31.10 -26.24
C ALA A 315 -5.17 32.53 -25.97
N LEU A 316 -4.68 32.83 -24.76
CA LEU A 316 -4.04 34.10 -24.45
C LEU A 316 -2.87 34.38 -25.41
N PHE A 317 -1.97 33.42 -25.56
CA PHE A 317 -0.82 33.58 -26.47
C PHE A 317 -1.23 33.59 -27.94
N GLY A 318 -2.35 32.95 -28.30
CA GLY A 318 -2.95 33.05 -29.63
C GLY A 318 -3.42 34.45 -29.97
N VAL A 319 -3.96 35.18 -28.98
CA VAL A 319 -4.32 36.60 -29.14
C VAL A 319 -3.08 37.47 -29.26
N VAL A 320 -2.06 37.23 -28.44
CA VAL A 320 -0.85 38.06 -28.38
C VAL A 320 0.05 37.88 -29.62
N TYR A 321 0.34 36.63 -29.99
CA TYR A 321 1.36 36.31 -31.01
C TYR A 321 0.78 35.90 -32.36
N ARG A 322 -0.53 35.62 -32.44
CA ARG A 322 -1.22 35.26 -33.70
C ARG A 322 -0.55 34.11 -34.46
N SER A 323 0.08 33.17 -33.73
CA SER A 323 0.81 32.03 -34.30
C SER A 323 0.49 30.74 -33.54
N PRO A 324 -0.05 29.70 -34.23
CA PRO A 324 -0.37 28.42 -33.58
C PRO A 324 0.86 27.74 -32.96
N ILE A 325 2.03 27.84 -33.60
CA ILE A 325 3.28 27.22 -33.13
C ILE A 325 3.70 27.82 -31.79
N VAL A 326 3.63 29.14 -31.65
CA VAL A 326 3.97 29.85 -30.41
C VAL A 326 3.01 29.45 -29.28
N CYS A 327 1.72 29.28 -29.58
CA CYS A 327 0.73 28.80 -28.61
C CYS A 327 1.11 27.43 -28.05
N ILE A 328 1.48 26.48 -28.93
CA ILE A 328 1.88 25.12 -28.54
C ILE A 328 3.12 25.18 -27.63
N VAL A 329 4.18 25.86 -28.08
CA VAL A 329 5.46 25.92 -27.35
C VAL A 329 5.29 26.55 -25.97
N LEU A 330 4.59 27.69 -25.88
CA LEU A 330 4.38 28.37 -24.59
C LEU A 330 3.47 27.57 -23.65
N THR A 331 2.50 26.81 -24.19
CA THR A 331 1.66 25.94 -23.38
C THR A 331 2.46 24.75 -22.81
N ILE A 332 3.39 24.18 -23.60
CA ILE A 332 4.31 23.14 -23.13
C ILE A 332 5.27 23.67 -22.07
N LEU A 333 5.81 24.88 -22.25
CA LEU A 333 6.66 25.52 -21.23
C LEU A 333 5.89 25.77 -19.93
N PHE A 334 4.65 26.25 -20.03
CA PHE A 334 3.77 26.42 -18.87
C PHE A 334 3.50 25.09 -18.17
N TRP A 335 3.21 24.02 -18.93
CA TRP A 335 3.10 22.66 -18.39
C TRP A 335 4.35 22.24 -17.61
N GLY A 336 5.54 22.49 -18.17
CA GLY A 336 6.83 22.17 -17.53
C GLY A 336 7.05 22.91 -16.21
N VAL A 337 6.62 24.18 -16.12
CA VAL A 337 6.70 24.96 -14.86
C VAL A 337 5.75 24.40 -13.81
N CYS A 338 4.49 24.12 -14.17
CA CYS A 338 3.52 23.52 -13.26
C CYS A 338 4.00 22.15 -12.76
N PHE A 339 4.55 21.33 -13.66
CA PHE A 339 5.15 20.05 -13.31
C PHE A 339 6.33 20.23 -12.34
N LEU A 340 7.24 21.18 -12.59
CA LEU A 340 8.41 21.42 -11.74
C LEU A 340 8.01 21.83 -10.32
N VAL A 341 7.03 22.72 -10.16
CA VAL A 341 6.54 23.16 -8.85
C VAL A 341 5.87 22.01 -8.09
N GLY A 342 5.02 21.23 -8.77
CA GLY A 342 4.39 20.04 -8.18
C GLY A 342 5.41 18.96 -7.80
N PHE A 343 6.36 18.68 -8.69
CA PHE A 343 7.45 17.74 -8.46
C PHE A 343 8.32 18.16 -7.27
N ALA A 344 8.65 19.45 -7.15
CA ALA A 344 9.40 19.99 -6.02
C ALA A 344 8.65 19.78 -4.70
N LYS A 345 7.33 20.00 -4.67
CA LYS A 345 6.50 19.74 -3.48
C LYS A 345 6.49 18.27 -3.11
N ILE A 346 6.15 17.39 -4.06
CA ILE A 346 6.08 15.95 -3.83
C ILE A 346 7.44 15.42 -3.34
N THR A 347 8.53 15.86 -3.96
CA THR A 347 9.89 15.49 -3.54
C THR A 347 10.18 15.97 -2.12
N PHE A 348 9.81 17.21 -1.77
CA PHE A 348 10.01 17.72 -0.41
C PHE A 348 9.17 16.96 0.62
N GLU A 349 7.89 16.73 0.34
CA GLU A 349 6.98 15.99 1.21
C GLU A 349 7.45 14.56 1.42
N ASN A 350 7.85 13.87 0.35
CA ASN A 350 8.36 12.50 0.47
C ASN A 350 9.72 12.43 1.19
N THR A 351 10.60 13.40 0.95
CA THR A 351 11.98 13.37 1.44
C THR A 351 12.11 13.85 2.87
N ILE A 352 11.42 14.92 3.23
CA ILE A 352 11.58 15.59 4.53
C ILE A 352 10.36 15.35 5.41
N TRP A 353 9.14 15.49 4.89
CA TRP A 353 7.94 15.43 5.71
C TRP A 353 7.57 13.99 6.08
N SER A 354 7.24 13.14 5.12
CA SER A 354 6.78 11.77 5.40
C SER A 354 7.87 10.88 5.98
N SER A 355 9.15 11.13 5.68
CA SER A 355 10.26 10.38 6.28
C SER A 355 10.50 10.73 7.76
N SER A 356 10.12 11.94 8.20
CA SER A 356 10.29 12.42 9.57
C SER A 356 9.04 12.25 10.44
N GLN A 357 7.90 11.90 9.84
CA GLN A 357 6.64 11.64 10.56
C GLN A 357 6.86 10.62 11.67
N ILE A 358 6.58 11.02 12.90
CA ILE A 358 6.62 10.16 14.08
C ILE A 358 5.40 9.22 14.04
N THR A 359 5.65 7.91 14.08
CA THR A 359 4.64 6.85 14.06
C THR A 359 4.47 6.17 15.40
N ARG A 360 5.51 6.18 16.25
CA ARG A 360 5.47 5.64 17.61
C ARG A 360 6.23 6.55 18.57
N VAL A 361 5.75 6.62 19.81
CA VAL A 361 6.37 7.34 20.91
C VAL A 361 6.27 6.45 22.15
N PHE A 362 7.30 6.42 22.98
CA PHE A 362 7.25 5.74 24.26
C PHE A 362 8.25 6.35 25.24
N ASP A 363 7.95 6.20 26.52
CA ASP A 363 8.85 6.63 27.58
C ASP A 363 10.02 5.66 27.71
N ALA A 364 11.22 6.23 27.88
CA ALA A 364 12.40 5.53 28.31
C ALA A 364 12.89 6.23 29.57
N ASP A 365 12.35 5.82 30.73
CA ASP A 365 12.61 6.41 32.04
C ASP A 365 12.43 7.95 32.06
N ASP A 366 13.54 8.70 32.10
CA ASP A 366 13.57 10.17 32.12
C ASP A 366 13.54 10.83 30.72
N SER A 367 13.55 10.02 29.66
CA SER A 367 13.72 10.45 28.29
C SER A 367 12.55 10.00 27.43
N LEU A 368 12.12 10.84 26.49
CA LEU A 368 11.08 10.47 25.51
C LEU A 368 11.74 10.00 24.22
N ILE A 369 11.34 8.82 23.72
CA ILE A 369 11.81 8.28 22.45
C ILE A 369 10.68 8.31 21.43
N ALA A 370 10.97 8.84 20.24
CA ALA A 370 10.09 8.84 19.10
C ALA A 370 10.70 8.05 17.94
N VAL A 371 9.87 7.29 17.22
CA VAL A 371 10.26 6.51 16.05
C VAL A 371 9.53 7.07 14.85
N ASN A 372 10.26 7.35 13.77
CA ASN A 372 9.67 7.89 12.53
C ASN A 372 9.19 6.80 11.57
N GLU A 373 8.63 7.21 10.43
CA GLU A 373 8.15 6.33 9.34
C GLU A 373 9.24 5.41 8.77
N LEU A 374 10.52 5.80 8.87
CA LEU A 374 11.66 4.97 8.46
C LEU A 374 12.07 3.96 9.54
N GLY A 375 11.41 3.98 10.70
CA GLY A 375 11.74 3.17 11.86
C GLY A 375 13.05 3.58 12.56
N VAL A 376 13.47 4.83 12.38
CA VAL A 376 14.63 5.41 13.05
C VAL A 376 14.21 6.04 14.37
N ALA A 377 14.88 5.67 15.45
CA ALA A 377 14.61 6.18 16.79
C ALA A 377 15.30 7.53 17.02
N HIS A 378 14.63 8.41 17.75
CA HIS A 378 15.14 9.69 18.18
C HIS A 378 14.82 9.90 19.65
N VAL A 379 15.78 10.43 20.40
CA VAL A 379 15.56 10.85 21.79
C VAL A 379 15.35 12.36 21.84
N TRP A 380 14.41 12.81 22.67
CA TRP A 380 14.19 14.22 22.87
C TRP A 380 15.34 14.86 23.67
N ASN A 381 15.92 15.94 23.14
CA ASN A 381 16.91 16.75 23.84
C ASN A 381 16.27 18.09 24.24
N GLU A 382 16.01 18.25 25.54
CA GLU A 382 15.37 19.45 26.09
C GLU A 382 16.25 20.71 25.92
N ALA A 383 17.58 20.59 26.07
CA ALA A 383 18.49 21.73 26.04
C ALA A 383 18.50 22.44 24.67
N ASN A 384 18.46 21.64 23.59
CA ASN A 384 18.47 22.15 22.21
C ASN A 384 17.07 22.25 21.60
N ARG A 385 16.05 21.70 22.27
CA ARG A 385 14.69 21.49 21.74
C ARG A 385 14.75 20.82 20.37
N GLU A 386 15.35 19.64 20.32
CA GLU A 386 15.51 18.87 19.09
C GLU A 386 15.38 17.36 19.34
N TRP A 387 14.96 16.64 18.31
CA TRP A 387 15.00 15.18 18.27
C TRP A 387 16.38 14.73 17.81
N ARG A 388 17.15 14.10 18.69
CA ARG A 388 18.48 13.57 18.36
C ARG A 388 18.35 12.13 17.89
N GLU A 389 18.79 11.85 16.67
CA GLU A 389 18.82 10.50 16.09
C GLU A 389 19.69 9.57 16.96
N ILE A 390 19.15 8.40 17.31
CA ILE A 390 19.83 7.35 18.08
C ILE A 390 19.60 5.99 17.42
N PHE A 391 20.31 4.96 17.88
CA PHE A 391 20.00 3.56 17.57
C PHE A 391 19.85 3.24 16.07
N THR A 392 20.75 3.79 15.25
CA THR A 392 20.69 3.68 13.78
C THR A 392 21.84 2.85 13.24
N THR A 393 21.52 1.67 12.71
CA THR A 393 22.51 0.74 12.15
C THR A 393 23.15 1.25 10.86
N GLN A 394 24.34 0.76 10.52
CA GLN A 394 25.00 1.12 9.25
C GLN A 394 24.17 0.72 8.02
N GLN A 395 23.45 -0.40 8.10
CA GLN A 395 22.54 -0.85 7.04
C GLN A 395 21.38 0.13 6.84
N GLN A 396 20.76 0.61 7.92
CA GLN A 396 19.71 1.63 7.84
C GLN A 396 20.24 2.96 7.27
N LYS A 397 21.47 3.37 7.63
CA LYS A 397 22.10 4.56 7.04
C LYS A 397 22.28 4.42 5.54
N GLN A 398 22.69 3.24 5.06
CA GLN A 398 22.87 2.95 3.64
C GLN A 398 21.54 2.85 2.87
N SER A 399 20.49 2.26 3.46
CA SER A 399 19.20 2.10 2.81
C SER A 399 18.33 3.36 2.85
N ARG A 400 18.60 4.31 3.77
CA ARG A 400 17.81 5.55 3.97
C ARG A 400 17.55 6.32 2.68
N GLY A 401 18.58 6.50 1.84
CA GLY A 401 18.43 7.24 0.58
C GLY A 401 17.43 6.58 -0.39
N ILE A 402 17.47 5.25 -0.47
CA ILE A 402 16.55 4.45 -1.30
C ILE A 402 15.13 4.53 -0.73
N LEU A 403 14.97 4.38 0.58
CA LEU A 403 13.67 4.47 1.27
C LEU A 403 13.02 5.85 1.16
N ILE A 404 13.85 6.91 1.13
CA ILE A 404 13.40 8.27 0.89
C ILE A 404 12.90 8.43 -0.54
N ALA A 405 13.66 7.96 -1.52
CA ALA A 405 13.36 8.09 -2.95
C ALA A 405 12.21 7.20 -3.42
N ALA A 406 12.00 6.06 -2.76
CA ALA A 406 10.99 5.06 -3.10
C ALA A 406 10.11 4.71 -1.88
N PRO A 407 9.08 5.53 -1.57
CA PRO A 407 8.18 5.31 -0.43
C PRO A 407 7.52 3.92 -0.43
N GLU A 408 7.21 3.37 -1.60
CA GLU A 408 6.67 2.02 -1.77
C GLU A 408 7.56 0.91 -1.18
N LEU A 409 8.88 1.13 -1.15
CA LEU A 409 9.82 0.19 -0.55
C LEU A 409 9.85 0.28 0.98
N ARG A 410 9.32 1.36 1.58
CA ARG A 410 9.25 1.50 3.06
C ARG A 410 8.44 0.37 3.65
N ASN A 411 7.34 -0.02 3.01
CA ASN A 411 6.47 -1.09 3.48
C ASN A 411 7.15 -2.46 3.47
N MET A 412 7.97 -2.74 2.44
CA MET A 412 8.74 -3.99 2.35
C MET A 412 9.94 -4.02 3.31
N MET A 413 10.42 -2.85 3.72
CA MET A 413 11.64 -2.67 4.49
C MET A 413 11.38 -1.98 5.83
N GLN A 414 10.29 -2.33 6.53
CA GLN A 414 10.04 -1.82 7.87
C GLN A 414 10.88 -2.59 8.91
N PRO A 415 11.64 -1.89 9.78
CA PRO A 415 12.28 -2.52 10.94
C PRO A 415 11.21 -2.99 11.93
N LEU A 416 11.52 -4.08 12.66
CA LEU A 416 10.69 -4.57 13.76
C LEU A 416 11.15 -3.88 15.05
N GLY A 417 10.26 -3.22 15.77
CA GLY A 417 10.64 -2.35 16.89
C GLY A 417 11.23 -1.01 16.42
N PRO A 418 11.95 -0.26 17.26
CA PRO A 418 12.45 -0.67 18.56
C PRO A 418 11.36 -0.76 19.63
N ILE A 419 11.67 -1.53 20.67
CA ILE A 419 10.98 -1.53 21.97
C ILE A 419 12.01 -1.18 23.06
N TYR A 420 11.54 -0.66 24.19
CA TYR A 420 12.39 -0.36 25.34
C TYR A 420 12.32 -1.49 26.38
N ASP A 421 13.46 -2.14 26.62
CA ASP A 421 13.65 -3.07 27.73
C ASP A 421 14.11 -2.26 28.95
N GLN A 422 13.14 -1.88 29.78
CA GLN A 422 13.37 -1.03 30.95
C GLN A 422 14.27 -1.70 32.00
N LYS A 423 14.20 -3.03 32.15
CA LYS A 423 14.97 -3.79 33.15
C LYS A 423 16.48 -3.71 32.90
N HIS A 424 16.87 -3.59 31.64
CA HIS A 424 18.26 -3.54 31.21
C HIS A 424 18.64 -2.21 30.53
N GLU A 425 17.75 -1.20 30.58
CA GLU A 425 17.91 0.12 29.99
C GLU A 425 18.43 0.12 28.54
N ARG A 426 17.77 -0.65 27.67
CA ARG A 426 18.24 -0.84 26.29
C ARG A 426 17.10 -0.87 25.27
N LEU A 427 17.41 -0.47 24.04
CA LEU A 427 16.52 -0.63 22.89
C LEU A 427 16.81 -1.95 22.19
N ILE A 428 15.74 -2.64 21.79
CA ILE A 428 15.81 -3.90 21.05
C ILE A 428 15.02 -3.74 19.75
N SER A 429 15.61 -4.10 18.61
CA SER A 429 14.96 -4.08 17.30
C SER A 429 15.53 -5.17 16.40
N ALA A 430 14.76 -5.50 15.37
CA ALA A 430 15.28 -6.22 14.21
C ALA A 430 15.27 -5.29 12.99
N PRO A 431 16.41 -4.77 12.53
CA PRO A 431 16.46 -4.01 11.29
C PRO A 431 16.02 -4.86 10.10
N VAL A 432 15.88 -4.20 8.95
CA VAL A 432 15.37 -4.79 7.71
C VAL A 432 16.19 -6.03 7.32
N ALA A 433 15.49 -7.14 7.01
CA ALA A 433 16.15 -8.33 6.46
C ALA A 433 16.91 -7.97 5.18
N SER A 434 18.15 -8.43 5.05
CA SER A 434 18.92 -8.22 3.82
C SER A 434 18.17 -8.85 2.63
N PRO A 435 18.00 -8.15 1.49
CA PRO A 435 17.29 -8.70 0.32
C PRO A 435 18.05 -9.82 -0.42
N ARG A 436 19.11 -10.38 0.19
CA ARG A 436 19.92 -11.45 -0.42
C ARG A 436 19.17 -12.80 -0.35
N PRO A 437 19.10 -13.56 -1.45
CA PRO A 437 18.55 -14.91 -1.45
C PRO A 437 19.28 -15.78 -0.41
N GLY A 438 18.54 -16.50 0.44
CA GLY A 438 19.10 -17.43 1.43
C GLY A 438 19.42 -16.86 2.81
N MET A 439 19.38 -15.54 3.02
CA MET A 439 19.72 -14.92 4.31
C MET A 439 18.54 -14.07 4.81
N ARG A 440 17.51 -14.75 5.35
CA ARG A 440 16.25 -14.14 5.83
C ARG A 440 16.23 -13.81 7.31
N ASP A 441 17.23 -14.24 8.06
CA ASP A 441 17.26 -13.96 9.49
C ASP A 441 17.61 -12.50 9.73
N ARG A 442 16.73 -11.82 10.46
CA ARG A 442 16.92 -10.42 10.84
C ARG A 442 17.95 -10.40 11.95
N ALA A 443 18.98 -9.57 11.85
CA ALA A 443 19.90 -9.36 12.97
C ALA A 443 19.09 -8.90 14.20
N LEU A 444 19.41 -9.43 15.38
CA LEU A 444 18.96 -8.88 16.65
C LEU A 444 19.87 -7.70 16.96
N THR A 445 19.33 -6.48 16.95
CA THR A 445 20.07 -5.25 17.25
C THR A 445 19.68 -4.74 18.62
N VAL A 446 20.69 -4.44 19.43
CA VAL A 446 20.55 -3.93 20.79
C VAL A 446 21.43 -2.72 20.99
N GLY A 447 20.92 -1.72 21.69
CA GLY A 447 21.64 -0.48 22.00
C GLY A 447 21.31 -0.06 23.42
N SER A 448 22.31 -0.02 24.28
CA SER A 448 22.14 0.27 25.70
C SER A 448 22.24 1.77 25.95
N ARG A 449 21.45 2.29 26.90
CA ARG A 449 21.49 3.71 27.31
C ARG A 449 22.88 4.14 27.77
N SER A 450 23.58 3.27 28.50
CA SER A 450 24.93 3.51 29.02
C SER A 450 25.99 3.74 27.93
N ASP A 451 25.69 3.36 26.69
CA ASP A 451 26.58 3.41 25.53
C ASP A 451 25.97 4.31 24.43
N ASP A 452 25.23 5.34 24.85
CA ASP A 452 24.52 6.29 23.98
C ASP A 452 23.69 5.61 22.87
N TRP A 453 23.10 4.46 23.19
CA TRP A 453 22.27 3.68 22.29
C TRP A 453 23.00 3.20 21.02
N GLU A 454 24.32 2.99 21.09
CA GLU A 454 25.10 2.46 19.97
C GLU A 454 24.57 1.07 19.57
N PRO A 455 24.13 0.87 18.30
CA PRO A 455 23.51 -0.37 17.88
C PRO A 455 24.55 -1.47 17.66
N ARG A 456 24.38 -2.61 18.33
CA ARG A 456 25.22 -3.81 18.21
C ARG A 456 24.39 -5.04 17.86
N SER A 457 24.96 -5.93 17.07
CA SER A 457 24.30 -7.17 16.63
C SER A 457 25.28 -8.33 16.64
N GLU A 458 25.03 -9.29 17.52
CA GLU A 458 25.84 -10.51 17.68
C GLU A 458 25.03 -11.78 17.42
N ASN A 459 23.70 -11.69 17.49
CA ASN A 459 22.77 -12.80 17.29
C ASN A 459 21.69 -12.43 16.26
N SER A 460 20.89 -13.41 15.85
CA SER A 460 19.74 -13.23 14.94
C SER A 460 18.41 -13.41 15.66
N MET A 461 17.38 -12.76 15.16
CA MET A 461 15.99 -13.05 15.52
C MET A 461 15.56 -14.41 14.97
N PRO A 462 14.66 -15.13 15.66
CA PRO A 462 13.92 -16.26 15.11
C PRO A 462 13.34 -15.96 13.72
N THR A 463 13.37 -16.96 12.84
CA THR A 463 12.86 -16.85 11.49
C THR A 463 11.37 -16.46 11.50
N GLY A 464 10.99 -15.59 10.56
CA GLY A 464 9.59 -15.17 10.43
C GLY A 464 9.09 -14.22 11.50
N SER A 465 9.98 -13.55 12.25
CA SER A 465 9.63 -12.52 13.25
C SER A 465 8.71 -11.42 12.70
N GLN A 466 7.56 -11.21 13.34
CA GLN A 466 6.48 -10.29 12.92
C GLN A 466 6.17 -9.19 13.94
N ALA A 467 6.19 -9.48 15.25
CA ALA A 467 5.87 -8.51 16.31
C ALA A 467 6.78 -8.67 17.53
N LEU A 468 7.02 -7.57 18.24
CA LEU A 468 7.77 -7.50 19.50
C LEU A 468 6.90 -6.82 20.56
N PHE A 469 6.79 -7.44 21.74
CA PHE A 469 6.03 -6.91 22.87
C PHE A 469 6.87 -6.95 24.15
N ARG A 470 6.52 -6.05 25.07
CA ARG A 470 6.98 -6.08 26.46
C ARG A 470 5.86 -6.65 27.32
N GLU A 471 6.11 -7.75 27.99
CA GLU A 471 5.18 -8.39 28.91
C GLU A 471 5.05 -7.58 30.22
N SER A 472 4.01 -7.88 31.01
CA SER A 472 3.74 -7.17 32.27
C SER A 472 4.81 -7.39 33.33
N ASP A 473 5.55 -8.50 33.27
CA ASP A 473 6.74 -8.78 34.09
C ASP A 473 8.03 -8.14 33.54
N GLY A 474 7.94 -7.43 32.41
CA GLY A 474 9.05 -6.75 31.76
C GLY A 474 9.87 -7.61 30.82
N GLU A 475 9.55 -8.89 30.66
CA GLU A 475 10.22 -9.77 29.70
C GLU A 475 9.81 -9.42 28.25
N ILE A 476 10.65 -9.80 27.29
CA ILE A 476 10.44 -9.47 25.88
C ILE A 476 9.88 -10.68 25.14
N LEU A 477 8.68 -10.50 24.61
CA LEU A 477 7.98 -11.48 23.79
C LEU A 477 8.16 -11.16 22.31
N LEU A 478 8.50 -12.17 21.53
CA LEU A 478 8.58 -12.13 20.09
C LEU A 478 7.52 -13.07 19.50
N VAL A 479 6.74 -12.53 18.57
CA VAL A 479 5.79 -13.30 17.77
C VAL A 479 6.37 -13.51 16.37
N SER A 480 6.44 -14.76 15.92
CA SER A 480 6.92 -15.13 14.58
C SER A 480 5.88 -15.93 13.80
N SER A 481 6.11 -16.19 12.51
CA SER A 481 5.25 -17.04 11.68
C SER A 481 5.20 -18.51 12.11
N VAL A 482 6.11 -18.94 12.98
CA VAL A 482 6.26 -20.35 13.40
C VAL A 482 6.15 -20.54 14.90
N GLY A 483 5.90 -19.48 15.67
CA GLY A 483 5.70 -19.60 17.11
C GLY A 483 5.96 -18.33 17.92
N LEU A 484 5.94 -18.52 19.23
CA LEU A 484 6.14 -17.50 20.24
C LEU A 484 7.48 -17.75 20.94
N PHE A 485 8.26 -16.69 21.11
CA PHE A 485 9.59 -16.79 21.69
C PHE A 485 9.80 -15.71 22.76
N ARG A 486 10.38 -16.09 23.91
CA ARG A 486 10.76 -15.15 24.97
C ARG A 486 12.26 -14.94 24.98
N LEU A 487 12.72 -13.70 25.14
CA LEU A 487 14.14 -13.39 25.31
C LEU A 487 14.55 -13.68 26.76
N THR A 488 15.38 -14.72 26.98
CA THR A 488 15.73 -15.20 28.34
C THR A 488 17.19 -14.98 28.74
N GLY A 489 18.05 -14.55 27.82
CA GLY A 489 19.49 -14.32 28.08
C GLY A 489 20.02 -13.03 27.46
N ASP A 490 21.34 -12.83 27.50
CA ASP A 490 21.96 -11.63 26.95
C ASP A 490 21.96 -11.67 25.40
N PRO A 491 21.20 -10.79 24.72
CA PRO A 491 21.13 -10.74 23.27
C PRO A 491 22.47 -10.45 22.58
N LEU A 492 23.47 -9.92 23.32
CA LEU A 492 24.82 -9.66 22.82
C LEU A 492 25.83 -10.74 23.20
N GLU A 493 25.43 -11.78 23.95
CA GLU A 493 26.33 -12.88 24.27
C GLU A 493 26.66 -13.68 22.99
N LYS A 494 27.95 -13.72 22.64
CA LYS A 494 28.45 -14.49 21.50
C LYS A 494 28.31 -15.98 21.77
N LYS A 495 27.30 -16.62 21.17
CA LYS A 495 27.22 -18.08 21.18
C LYS A 495 28.35 -18.65 20.30
N ARG A 496 29.09 -19.61 20.85
CA ARG A 496 30.17 -20.29 20.13
C ARG A 496 29.57 -21.17 19.03
N PRO A 497 30.14 -21.20 17.82
CA PRO A 497 29.67 -22.10 16.76
C PRO A 497 29.77 -23.55 17.23
N VAL A 498 28.70 -24.31 17.01
CA VAL A 498 28.67 -25.75 17.34
C VAL A 498 29.70 -26.44 16.44
N LYS A 499 30.70 -27.08 17.07
CA LYS A 499 31.68 -27.92 16.36
C LYS A 499 31.18 -29.35 16.38
N LEU A 500 30.87 -29.89 15.20
CA LEU A 500 30.59 -31.32 15.03
C LEU A 500 31.74 -31.94 14.23
N PHE A 501 32.40 -32.95 14.79
CA PHE A 501 33.52 -33.65 14.15
C PHE A 501 34.64 -32.73 13.61
N GLY A 502 34.96 -31.65 14.32
CA GLY A 502 36.01 -30.70 13.92
C GLY A 502 35.61 -29.68 12.85
N ILE A 503 34.40 -29.80 12.29
CA ILE A 503 33.82 -28.84 11.35
C ILE A 503 32.96 -27.85 12.15
N GLN A 504 33.21 -26.55 11.98
CA GLN A 504 32.33 -25.51 12.51
C GLN A 504 31.07 -25.50 11.64
N LEU A 505 29.94 -25.93 12.19
CA LEU A 505 28.67 -25.83 11.49
C LEU A 505 28.24 -24.35 11.49
N PRO A 506 27.97 -23.73 10.33
CA PRO A 506 27.43 -22.38 10.24
C PRO A 506 25.93 -22.39 10.60
N LEU A 507 25.58 -22.91 11.78
CA LEU A 507 24.25 -22.74 12.34
C LEU A 507 24.20 -21.33 12.90
N GLN A 508 23.47 -20.42 12.24
CA GLN A 508 23.15 -19.14 12.85
C GLN A 508 22.45 -19.42 14.17
N THR A 509 23.05 -18.97 15.25
CA THR A 509 22.43 -19.10 16.55
C THR A 509 21.34 -18.04 16.60
N ALA A 510 20.07 -18.49 16.50
CA ALA A 510 18.98 -17.70 17.05
C ALA A 510 19.43 -17.21 18.43
N GLY A 511 19.11 -15.94 18.75
CA GLY A 511 19.48 -15.30 20.01
C GLY A 511 19.08 -16.11 21.24
N PRO A 512 19.22 -15.57 22.45
CA PRO A 512 18.80 -16.29 23.65
C PRO A 512 17.26 -16.25 23.76
N PHE A 513 16.61 -16.88 22.79
CA PHE A 513 15.18 -17.01 22.66
C PHE A 513 14.77 -18.43 23.03
N GLU A 514 13.82 -18.53 23.94
CA GLU A 514 13.18 -19.78 24.32
C GLU A 514 11.80 -19.86 23.66
N ASN A 515 11.47 -21.00 23.07
CA ASN A 515 10.16 -21.22 22.47
C ASN A 515 9.13 -21.46 23.59
N ILE A 516 8.10 -20.63 23.63
CA ILE A 516 7.02 -20.67 24.62
C ILE A 516 5.65 -20.89 23.95
N SER A 517 5.64 -21.37 22.70
CA SER A 517 4.42 -21.71 21.98
C SER A 517 3.60 -22.76 22.73
N PRO A 518 2.26 -22.74 22.59
CA PRO A 518 1.41 -23.83 23.05
C PRO A 518 1.82 -25.17 22.44
N PRO A 519 1.53 -26.31 23.11
CA PRO A 519 1.79 -27.65 22.58
C PRO A 519 1.06 -27.92 21.25
N ASP A 520 -0.13 -27.34 21.06
CA ASP A 520 -0.79 -27.30 19.76
C ASP A 520 -0.19 -26.17 18.92
N THR A 521 0.82 -26.51 18.13
CA THR A 521 1.54 -25.56 17.28
C THR A 521 0.65 -24.88 16.25
N ASN A 522 -0.49 -25.46 15.89
CA ASN A 522 -1.35 -24.94 14.80
C ASN A 522 -1.89 -23.54 15.10
N ALA A 523 -2.21 -23.26 16.37
CA ALA A 523 -2.72 -21.96 16.82
C ALA A 523 -1.69 -20.81 16.76
N THR A 524 -0.42 -21.13 16.56
CA THR A 524 0.68 -20.14 16.52
C THR A 524 1.39 -20.04 15.16
N VAL A 525 0.91 -20.78 14.16
CA VAL A 525 1.40 -20.63 12.78
C VAL A 525 0.71 -19.43 12.12
N LEU A 526 1.41 -18.30 12.07
CA LEU A 526 0.86 -17.07 11.50
C LEU A 526 1.15 -16.98 10.01
N THR A 527 0.09 -16.98 9.21
CA THR A 527 0.18 -16.80 7.76
C THR A 527 -0.39 -15.44 7.36
N PRO A 528 0.34 -14.60 6.61
CA PRO A 528 -0.16 -13.31 6.19
C PRO A 528 -1.50 -13.38 5.41
N PRO A 529 -2.40 -12.40 5.58
CA PRO A 529 -2.30 -11.29 6.53
C PRO A 529 -2.45 -11.78 7.98
N SER A 530 -1.55 -11.31 8.84
CA SER A 530 -1.53 -11.66 10.26
C SER A 530 -1.13 -10.46 11.12
N THR A 531 -1.69 -10.39 12.32
CA THR A 531 -1.36 -9.35 13.29
C THR A 531 -1.45 -9.90 14.71
N ALA A 532 -0.79 -9.24 15.65
CA ALA A 532 -0.79 -9.63 17.06
C ALA A 532 -0.98 -8.40 17.93
N ALA A 533 -1.63 -8.57 19.07
CA ALA A 533 -1.78 -7.53 20.09
C ALA A 533 -1.69 -8.14 21.49
N LEU A 534 -0.89 -7.51 22.36
CA LEU A 534 -0.73 -7.95 23.75
C LEU A 534 -1.57 -7.08 24.69
N ASN A 535 -2.38 -7.72 25.54
CA ASN A 535 -3.12 -7.05 26.58
C ASN A 535 -2.18 -6.75 27.76
N ARG A 536 -1.91 -5.47 27.99
CA ARG A 536 -0.92 -5.03 28.97
C ARG A 536 -1.35 -5.26 30.41
N SER A 537 -2.65 -5.33 30.69
CA SER A 537 -3.16 -5.47 32.06
C SER A 537 -3.13 -6.91 32.58
N ASN A 538 -3.33 -7.90 31.70
CA ASN A 538 -3.47 -9.32 32.10
C ASN A 538 -2.56 -10.29 31.32
N GLY A 539 -1.79 -9.82 30.33
CA GLY A 539 -0.86 -10.65 29.56
C GLY A 539 -1.50 -11.51 28.45
N THR A 540 -2.81 -11.42 28.23
CA THR A 540 -3.49 -12.14 27.14
C THR A 540 -2.97 -11.66 25.78
N LEU A 541 -2.57 -12.59 24.93
CA LEU A 541 -2.09 -12.31 23.58
C LEU A 541 -3.20 -12.64 22.57
N ALA A 542 -3.61 -11.65 21.78
CA ALA A 542 -4.51 -11.84 20.66
C ALA A 542 -3.73 -12.00 19.37
N LEU A 543 -3.98 -13.08 18.64
CA LEU A 543 -3.41 -13.38 17.33
C LEU A 543 -4.52 -13.39 16.29
N TYR A 544 -4.31 -12.69 15.19
CA TYR A 544 -5.17 -12.75 14.02
C TYR A 544 -4.40 -13.33 12.84
N THR A 545 -4.98 -14.31 12.15
CA THR A 545 -4.43 -14.88 10.92
C THR A 545 -5.56 -15.45 10.08
N ARG A 546 -5.59 -15.11 8.78
CA ARG A 546 -6.55 -15.66 7.81
C ARG A 546 -8.04 -15.70 8.26
N GLY A 547 -8.53 -14.65 8.92
CA GLY A 547 -9.92 -14.57 9.39
C GLY A 547 -10.18 -15.20 10.76
N HIS A 548 -9.20 -15.89 11.35
CA HIS A 548 -9.28 -16.44 12.70
C HIS A 548 -8.68 -15.47 13.70
N LEU A 549 -9.36 -15.30 14.83
CA LEU A 549 -8.89 -14.58 16.00
C LEU A 549 -8.72 -15.57 17.14
N THR A 550 -7.48 -15.74 17.60
CA THR A 550 -7.10 -16.66 18.67
C THR A 550 -6.59 -15.87 19.86
N LEU A 551 -7.13 -16.17 21.04
CA LEU A 551 -6.65 -15.62 22.31
C LEU A 551 -5.81 -16.66 23.04
N LEU A 552 -4.61 -16.24 23.43
CA LEU A 552 -3.67 -17.03 24.20
C LEU A 552 -3.56 -16.44 25.60
N ALA A 553 -3.77 -17.27 26.62
CA ALA A 553 -3.58 -16.91 28.01
C ALA A 553 -2.26 -17.49 28.52
N ARG A 554 -1.67 -16.84 29.52
CA ARG A 554 -0.44 -17.33 30.14
C ARG A 554 -0.76 -18.36 31.22
N ASP A 555 -0.07 -19.50 31.20
CA ASP A 555 -0.16 -20.53 32.24
C ASP A 555 0.69 -20.16 33.48
N ASP A 556 0.61 -20.98 34.52
CA ASP A 556 1.38 -20.79 35.77
C ASP A 556 2.91 -20.89 35.56
N GLN A 557 3.36 -21.55 34.49
CA GLN A 557 4.77 -21.71 34.13
C GLN A 557 5.28 -20.57 33.24
N GLY A 558 4.38 -19.69 32.82
CA GLY A 558 4.66 -18.55 31.97
C GLY A 558 4.60 -18.83 30.46
N ASN A 559 4.19 -20.02 30.03
CA ASN A 559 3.95 -20.36 28.62
C ASN A 559 2.56 -19.89 28.18
N TYR A 560 2.31 -19.92 26.88
CA TYR A 560 1.00 -19.57 26.34
C TYR A 560 0.17 -20.82 26.03
N GLU A 561 -1.11 -20.77 26.37
CA GLU A 561 -2.11 -21.78 26.01
C GLU A 561 -3.30 -21.12 25.30
N VAL A 562 -3.93 -21.88 24.41
CA VAL A 562 -5.12 -21.41 23.69
C VAL A 562 -6.28 -21.30 24.67
N SER A 563 -6.75 -20.08 24.90
CA SER A 563 -7.88 -19.81 25.79
C SER A 563 -9.21 -19.77 25.04
N ALA A 564 -9.23 -19.19 23.84
CA ALA A 564 -10.43 -19.07 23.03
C ALA A 564 -10.06 -18.81 21.56
N GLU A 565 -10.94 -19.20 20.64
CA GLU A 565 -10.78 -18.92 19.21
C GLU A 565 -12.15 -18.60 18.61
N THR A 566 -12.18 -17.66 17.67
CA THR A 566 -13.37 -17.37 16.87
C THR A 566 -13.01 -17.06 15.42
N ARG A 567 -13.99 -17.22 14.53
CA ARG A 567 -13.90 -16.77 13.15
C ARG A 567 -14.53 -15.40 13.04
N LEU A 568 -13.77 -14.44 12.52
CA LEU A 568 -14.29 -13.12 12.22
C LEU A 568 -15.16 -13.14 10.96
N ASP A 569 -16.12 -12.21 10.90
CA ASP A 569 -16.96 -12.02 9.71
C ASP A 569 -16.12 -11.53 8.51
N GLY A 570 -16.60 -11.72 7.29
CA GLY A 570 -15.92 -11.25 6.07
C GLY A 570 -14.95 -12.26 5.45
N GLU A 571 -14.06 -11.76 4.59
CA GLU A 571 -13.15 -12.63 3.84
C GLU A 571 -11.93 -13.05 4.67
N GLU A 572 -11.50 -14.31 4.53
CA GLU A 572 -10.34 -14.85 5.26
C GLU A 572 -9.06 -14.02 5.11
N ARG A 573 -8.86 -13.33 3.98
CA ARG A 573 -7.62 -12.58 3.70
C ARG A 573 -7.75 -11.06 3.82
N GLN A 574 -8.73 -10.57 4.56
CA GLN A 574 -8.79 -9.15 4.87
C GLN A 574 -7.78 -8.81 5.98
N PRO A 575 -6.86 -7.86 5.77
CA PRO A 575 -6.00 -7.41 6.86
C PRO A 575 -6.84 -6.68 7.93
N VAL A 576 -6.39 -6.76 9.17
CA VAL A 576 -6.95 -6.00 10.30
C VAL A 576 -5.84 -5.34 11.09
N VAL A 577 -6.15 -4.19 11.68
CA VAL A 577 -5.39 -3.64 12.80
C VAL A 577 -6.14 -3.94 14.09
N MET A 578 -5.42 -4.24 15.16
CA MET A 578 -6.03 -4.73 16.39
C MET A 578 -5.30 -4.19 17.62
N ALA A 579 -6.06 -3.89 18.67
CA ALA A 579 -5.55 -3.79 20.02
C ALA A 579 -6.47 -4.56 20.98
N ILE A 580 -5.90 -5.03 22.09
CA ILE A 580 -6.64 -5.64 23.19
C ILE A 580 -6.30 -4.90 24.48
N GLY A 581 -7.29 -4.68 25.33
CA GLY A 581 -7.14 -4.00 26.60
C GLY A 581 -8.31 -4.34 27.51
N GLY A 582 -8.04 -4.66 28.78
CA GLY A 582 -9.10 -5.07 29.71
C GLY A 582 -9.83 -6.31 29.18
N SER A 583 -11.15 -6.20 28.98
CA SER A 583 -12.00 -7.24 28.39
C SER A 583 -12.44 -6.93 26.96
N THR A 584 -11.81 -5.98 26.27
CA THR A 584 -12.22 -5.54 24.92
C THR A 584 -11.11 -5.76 23.90
N ILE A 585 -11.51 -6.26 22.73
CA ILE A 585 -10.70 -6.33 21.52
C ILE A 585 -11.26 -5.30 20.55
N LEU A 586 -10.43 -4.36 20.11
CA LEU A 586 -10.83 -3.36 19.12
C LEU A 586 -10.13 -3.63 17.80
N LEU A 587 -10.91 -3.80 16.75
CA LEU A 587 -10.48 -4.14 15.40
C LEU A 587 -10.78 -2.98 14.45
N GLY A 588 -9.84 -2.72 13.54
CA GLY A 588 -10.02 -1.82 12.40
C GLY A 588 -9.85 -2.61 11.10
N ARG A 589 -10.87 -2.55 10.24
CA ARG A 589 -10.93 -3.31 8.98
C ARG A 589 -10.56 -2.48 7.77
N GLN A 590 -10.26 -3.16 6.66
CA GLN A 590 -9.92 -2.57 5.37
C GLN A 590 -11.04 -1.70 4.77
N ASP A 591 -12.30 -1.91 5.14
CA ASP A 591 -13.46 -1.13 4.70
C ASP A 591 -13.72 0.12 5.57
N GLY A 592 -12.85 0.41 6.54
CA GLY A 592 -13.00 1.53 7.48
C GLY A 592 -13.88 1.21 8.69
N ARG A 593 -14.40 -0.02 8.81
CA ARG A 593 -15.19 -0.44 9.97
C ARG A 593 -14.31 -0.60 11.20
N VAL A 594 -14.77 -0.08 12.33
CA VAL A 594 -14.21 -0.28 13.66
C VAL A 594 -15.17 -1.18 14.43
N GLN A 595 -14.69 -2.32 14.92
CA GLN A 595 -15.46 -3.30 15.70
C GLN A 595 -14.86 -3.46 17.09
N ALA A 596 -15.70 -3.35 18.12
CA ALA A 596 -15.35 -3.73 19.49
C ALA A 596 -15.99 -5.08 19.83
N LEU A 597 -15.17 -6.04 20.22
CA LEU A 597 -15.60 -7.38 20.64
C LEU A 597 -15.31 -7.56 22.13
N ASP A 598 -16.18 -8.30 22.81
CA ASP A 598 -15.87 -8.82 24.15
C ASP A 598 -14.78 -9.90 24.04
N ALA A 599 -13.73 -9.82 24.85
CA ALA A 599 -12.62 -10.77 24.78
C ALA A 599 -12.98 -12.16 25.32
N ALA A 600 -14.02 -12.30 26.16
CA ALA A 600 -14.41 -13.59 26.72
C ALA A 600 -15.43 -14.30 25.83
N THR A 601 -16.40 -13.56 25.27
CA THR A 601 -17.50 -14.15 24.47
C THR A 601 -17.35 -13.95 22.97
N PHE A 602 -16.47 -13.05 22.52
CA PHE A 602 -16.39 -12.54 21.14
C PHE A 602 -17.68 -11.89 20.64
N GLU A 603 -18.61 -11.55 21.52
CA GLU A 603 -19.82 -10.82 21.13
C GLU A 603 -19.48 -9.40 20.69
N GLU A 604 -20.07 -8.97 19.58
CA GLU A 604 -19.90 -7.63 19.05
C GLU A 604 -20.61 -6.61 19.94
N GLN A 605 -19.83 -5.74 20.58
CA GLN A 605 -20.31 -4.67 21.44
C GLN A 605 -20.59 -3.38 20.66
N MET A 606 -19.83 -3.15 19.58
CA MET A 606 -19.96 -1.98 18.72
C MET A 606 -19.38 -2.29 17.34
N SER A 607 -20.00 -1.76 16.28
CA SER A 607 -19.54 -1.89 14.90
C SER A 607 -20.00 -0.70 14.08
N ILE A 608 -19.07 0.20 13.76
CA ILE A 608 -19.37 1.45 13.04
C ILE A 608 -18.27 1.82 12.05
N ASN A 609 -18.62 2.62 11.05
CA ASN A 609 -17.67 3.26 10.14
C ASN A 609 -17.58 4.75 10.51
N PRO A 610 -16.62 5.17 11.35
CA PRO A 610 -16.58 6.55 11.86
C PRO A 610 -16.46 7.60 10.75
N GLU A 611 -15.72 7.28 9.68
CA GLU A 611 -15.50 8.18 8.54
C GLU A 611 -15.67 7.47 7.19
N GLY A 612 -16.72 6.64 7.09
CA GLY A 612 -17.06 5.93 5.86
C GLY A 612 -16.00 4.90 5.46
N PRO A 613 -15.44 4.96 4.22
CA PRO A 613 -14.47 3.98 3.72
C PRO A 613 -13.01 4.29 4.09
N ASN A 614 -12.75 5.36 4.86
CA ASN A 614 -11.42 5.74 5.29
C ASN A 614 -10.83 4.68 6.24
N GLN A 615 -9.63 4.22 5.93
CA GLN A 615 -9.02 3.07 6.61
C GLN A 615 -8.39 3.45 7.94
N VAL A 616 -8.50 2.54 8.91
CA VAL A 616 -7.80 2.63 10.20
C VAL A 616 -6.33 2.26 9.99
N ARG A 617 -5.43 3.15 10.44
CA ARG A 617 -3.98 2.94 10.34
C ARG A 617 -3.41 2.26 11.57
N PHE A 618 -3.82 2.70 12.76
CA PHE A 618 -3.36 2.15 14.04
C PHE A 618 -4.49 2.10 15.06
N ILE A 619 -4.44 1.09 15.92
CA ILE A 619 -5.23 1.03 17.16
C ILE A 619 -4.25 0.75 18.29
N ASN A 620 -4.30 1.57 19.34
CA ASN A 620 -3.52 1.36 20.56
C ASN A 620 -4.47 1.36 21.77
N SER A 621 -4.22 0.50 22.75
CA SER A 621 -4.94 0.48 24.02
C SER A 621 -4.15 1.18 25.12
N SER A 622 -4.85 1.80 26.06
CA SER A 622 -4.28 2.28 27.31
C SER A 622 -3.91 1.10 28.21
N PRO A 623 -2.91 1.24 29.11
CA PRO A 623 -2.49 0.14 29.99
C PRO A 623 -3.59 -0.42 30.89
N ASP A 624 -4.54 0.42 31.30
CA ASP A 624 -5.71 0.04 32.10
C ASP A 624 -6.83 -0.62 31.27
N GLY A 625 -6.71 -0.62 29.94
CA GLY A 625 -7.68 -1.22 29.03
C GLY A 625 -8.98 -0.43 28.84
N ARG A 626 -9.08 0.78 29.41
CA ARG A 626 -10.30 1.60 29.29
C ARG A 626 -10.38 2.36 27.98
N TRP A 627 -9.27 2.94 27.53
CA TRP A 627 -9.23 3.83 26.38
C TRP A 627 -8.52 3.18 25.21
N PHE A 628 -9.07 3.37 24.01
CA PHE A 628 -8.39 2.98 22.77
C PHE A 628 -8.31 4.16 21.83
N ALA A 629 -7.11 4.40 21.31
CA ALA A 629 -6.81 5.39 20.30
C ALA A 629 -6.94 4.73 18.91
N VAL A 630 -7.89 5.20 18.10
CA VAL A 630 -8.15 4.74 16.73
C VAL A 630 -7.72 5.85 15.77
N LEU A 631 -6.57 5.68 15.14
CA LEU A 631 -6.01 6.65 14.19
C LEU A 631 -6.28 6.21 12.76
N LEU A 632 -6.99 7.03 11.99
CA LEU A 632 -7.25 6.81 10.56
C LEU A 632 -6.11 7.38 9.70
N HIS A 633 -6.01 6.90 8.45
CA HIS A 633 -4.97 7.38 7.51
C HIS A 633 -5.07 8.86 7.17
N ASN A 634 -6.27 9.45 7.19
CA ASN A 634 -6.47 10.88 6.99
C ASN A 634 -6.04 11.73 8.21
N GLY A 635 -5.45 11.12 9.24
CA GLY A 635 -4.91 11.83 10.39
C GLY A 635 -5.96 12.26 11.42
N ASN A 636 -7.18 11.74 11.34
CA ASN A 636 -8.19 11.92 12.38
C ASN A 636 -8.05 10.86 13.47
N LEU A 637 -8.03 11.33 14.73
CA LEU A 637 -7.96 10.49 15.91
C LEU A 637 -9.33 10.38 16.57
N TRP A 638 -9.82 9.15 16.65
CA TRP A 638 -11.00 8.77 17.41
C TRP A 638 -10.59 8.04 18.69
N MET A 639 -11.37 8.21 19.74
CA MET A 639 -11.18 7.59 21.04
C MET A 639 -12.37 6.71 21.36
N TYR A 640 -12.11 5.44 21.64
CA TYR A 640 -13.11 4.50 22.13
C TYR A 640 -12.99 4.40 23.65
N ASP A 641 -14.10 4.61 24.35
CA ASP A 641 -14.24 4.35 25.78
C ASP A 641 -14.89 2.98 25.95
N ALA A 642 -14.15 2.01 26.50
CA ALA A 642 -14.65 0.66 26.74
C ALA A 642 -15.72 0.59 27.83
N GLU A 643 -15.73 1.52 28.79
CA GLU A 643 -16.78 1.60 29.82
C GLU A 643 -18.09 2.13 29.22
N ALA A 644 -18.01 3.22 28.44
CA ALA A 644 -19.18 3.83 27.80
C ALA A 644 -19.61 3.11 26.51
N LYS A 645 -18.77 2.21 25.99
CA LYS A 645 -18.94 1.49 24.70
C LYS A 645 -19.19 2.44 23.53
N SER A 646 -18.53 3.60 23.54
CA SER A 646 -18.75 4.66 22.56
C SER A 646 -17.44 5.10 21.92
N LEU A 647 -17.50 5.36 20.61
CA LEU A 647 -16.40 5.94 19.84
C LEU A 647 -16.72 7.41 19.52
N ALA A 648 -15.79 8.32 19.82
CA ALA A 648 -15.95 9.75 19.54
C ALA A 648 -14.66 10.37 19.00
N LEU A 649 -14.78 11.42 18.19
CA LEU A 649 -13.63 12.17 17.71
C LEU A 649 -12.92 12.85 18.89
N ALA A 650 -11.61 12.71 18.99
CA ALA A 650 -10.85 13.28 20.10
C ALA A 650 -10.93 14.82 20.09
N PRO A 651 -11.25 15.48 21.23
CA PRO A 651 -11.40 16.93 21.32
C PRO A 651 -10.05 17.64 21.44
N ILE A 652 -9.17 17.41 20.47
CA ILE A 652 -7.77 17.89 20.46
C ILE A 652 -7.48 18.73 19.23
N ALA A 653 -6.41 19.52 19.31
CA ALA A 653 -5.85 20.18 18.14
C ALA A 653 -5.03 19.20 17.29
N GLY A 654 -4.95 19.46 15.98
CA GLY A 654 -4.10 18.68 15.07
C GLY A 654 -4.83 17.62 14.23
N GLN A 655 -6.15 17.46 14.41
CA GLN A 655 -6.99 16.61 13.56
C GLN A 655 -6.72 16.86 12.06
N GLY A 656 -6.67 15.78 11.27
CA GLY A 656 -6.25 15.80 9.86
C GLY A 656 -4.73 15.78 9.64
N GLY A 657 -3.92 15.79 10.70
CA GLY A 657 -2.46 15.82 10.62
C GLY A 657 -1.74 15.04 11.71
N ILE A 658 -2.47 14.16 12.42
CA ILE A 658 -1.95 13.28 13.46
C ILE A 658 -1.32 12.06 12.79
N SER A 659 -0.08 11.73 13.16
CA SER A 659 0.64 10.56 12.64
C SER A 659 0.86 9.46 13.68
N CYS A 660 0.68 9.78 14.97
CA CYS A 660 0.82 8.83 16.07
C CYS A 660 -0.13 9.20 17.21
N ALA A 661 -0.72 8.19 17.84
CA ALA A 661 -1.44 8.29 19.10
C ALA A 661 -1.12 7.05 19.94
N THR A 662 -0.46 7.20 21.08
CA THR A 662 0.03 6.08 21.90
C THR A 662 -0.01 6.43 23.38
N PHE A 663 -0.12 5.42 24.24
CA PHE A 663 -0.26 5.60 25.67
C PHE A 663 1.05 5.36 26.40
N SER A 664 1.37 6.23 27.36
CA SER A 664 2.45 6.01 28.32
C SER A 664 2.11 4.87 29.29
N GLU A 665 3.11 4.39 30.03
CA GLU A 665 2.89 3.45 31.14
C GLU A 665 1.97 4.02 32.23
N SER A 666 1.97 5.33 32.41
CA SER A 666 1.11 6.03 33.37
C SER A 666 -0.29 6.35 32.83
N GLY A 667 -0.63 5.91 31.61
CA GLY A 667 -1.92 6.16 30.97
C GLY A 667 -2.09 7.55 30.32
N GLN A 668 -1.04 8.34 30.20
CA GLN A 668 -1.08 9.60 29.43
C GLN A 668 -1.10 9.30 27.94
N LEU A 669 -1.80 10.13 27.16
CA LEU A 669 -1.89 10.00 25.71
C LEU A 669 -0.87 10.92 25.03
N TYR A 670 0.11 10.32 24.36
CA TYR A 670 1.04 11.02 23.48
C TYR A 670 0.49 11.08 22.06
N ILE A 671 0.51 12.28 21.48
CA ILE A 671 0.02 12.53 20.13
C ILE A 671 1.12 13.22 19.33
N ALA A 672 1.48 12.65 18.18
CA ALA A 672 2.37 13.29 17.23
C ALA A 672 1.59 13.93 16.08
N ASP A 673 1.87 15.20 15.81
CA ASP A 673 1.33 15.94 14.67
C ASP A 673 2.41 16.81 14.01
N GLN A 674 2.09 17.45 12.89
CA GLN A 674 3.03 18.30 12.13
C GLN A 674 4.38 17.61 11.86
N ALA A 675 4.32 16.30 11.57
CA ALA A 675 5.42 15.34 11.44
C ALA A 675 6.24 15.06 12.71
N VAL A 676 6.69 16.09 13.44
CA VAL A 676 7.73 15.94 14.48
C VAL A 676 7.35 16.52 15.84
N ARG A 677 6.15 17.07 16.00
CA ARG A 677 5.71 17.64 17.28
C ARG A 677 4.96 16.59 18.08
N VAL A 678 5.35 16.38 19.33
CA VAL A 678 4.64 15.48 20.25
C VAL A 678 4.00 16.29 21.37
N THR A 679 2.73 16.02 21.66
CA THR A 679 2.01 16.64 22.77
C THR A 679 1.46 15.55 23.69
N ALA A 680 1.67 15.69 25.00
CA ALA A 680 1.15 14.81 26.03
C ALA A 680 -0.19 15.35 26.56
N TYR A 681 -1.17 14.47 26.68
CA TYR A 681 -2.50 14.76 27.21
C TYR A 681 -2.82 13.81 28.37
N GLU A 682 -3.51 14.32 29.37
CA GLU A 682 -4.09 13.52 30.44
C GLU A 682 -5.58 13.28 30.13
N LEU A 683 -6.04 12.06 30.40
CA LEU A 683 -7.42 11.60 30.17
C LEU A 683 -8.19 11.57 31.50
N PRO A 684 -9.52 11.75 31.49
CA PRO A 684 -10.40 11.83 30.31
C PRO A 684 -10.55 13.25 29.71
N ASP A 685 -10.10 14.29 30.40
CA ASP A 685 -10.41 15.68 30.04
C ASP A 685 -9.57 16.25 28.87
N PHE A 686 -8.61 15.47 28.35
CA PHE A 686 -7.65 15.90 27.33
C PHE A 686 -6.88 17.17 27.75
N THR A 687 -6.51 17.27 29.03
CA THR A 687 -5.72 18.39 29.53
C THR A 687 -4.29 18.25 29.02
N ARG A 688 -3.82 19.29 28.31
CA ARG A 688 -2.47 19.30 27.73
C ARG A 688 -1.43 19.49 28.83
N GLN A 689 -0.55 18.51 28.98
CA GLN A 689 0.52 18.51 29.98
C GLN A 689 1.82 19.13 29.44
N HIS A 690 2.45 18.47 28.47
CA HIS A 690 3.74 18.88 27.91
C HIS A 690 3.73 18.88 26.38
N ARG A 691 4.59 19.70 25.77
CA ARG A 691 4.72 19.79 24.31
C ARG A 691 6.18 19.80 23.88
N TYR A 692 6.58 18.72 23.21
CA TYR A 692 7.87 18.50 22.58
C TYR A 692 7.81 19.01 21.14
N SER A 693 8.31 20.22 20.89
CA SER A 693 8.28 20.84 19.56
C SER A 693 9.68 21.28 19.15
N PRO A 694 10.28 20.64 18.12
CA PRO A 694 11.61 21.00 17.67
C PRO A 694 11.63 22.37 16.99
N SER A 695 12.79 23.00 16.94
CA SER A 695 12.97 24.23 16.17
C SER A 695 12.86 23.98 14.66
N LEU A 696 12.22 24.90 13.92
CA LEU A 696 12.06 24.79 12.47
C LEU A 696 13.41 24.97 11.78
N GLY A 697 13.96 23.89 11.22
CA GLY A 697 15.16 23.89 10.38
C GLY A 697 15.01 24.69 9.08
N ILE A 698 16.12 25.00 8.42
CA ILE A 698 16.15 25.90 7.25
C ILE A 698 15.30 25.40 6.09
N TRP A 699 15.33 24.09 5.81
CA TRP A 699 14.54 23.44 4.76
C TRP A 699 13.05 23.53 5.05
N MET A 700 12.67 23.33 6.31
CA MET A 700 11.28 23.42 6.75
C MET A 700 10.73 24.83 6.58
N ARG A 701 11.55 25.84 6.88
CA ARG A 701 11.21 27.25 6.63
C ARG A 701 11.11 27.53 5.13
N ALA A 702 12.05 27.04 4.31
CA ALA A 702 12.01 27.21 2.86
C ALA A 702 10.76 26.59 2.24
N TYR A 703 10.33 25.42 2.71
CA TYR A 703 9.06 24.82 2.31
C TYR A 703 7.86 25.66 2.76
N ARG A 704 7.77 25.98 4.05
CA ARG A 704 6.60 26.66 4.62
C ARG A 704 6.41 28.09 4.11
N TYR A 705 7.50 28.83 3.88
CA TYR A 705 7.46 30.24 3.50
C TYR A 705 7.82 30.50 2.03
N GLY A 706 8.40 29.53 1.32
CA GLY A 706 8.76 29.66 -0.08
C GLY A 706 7.90 28.77 -0.98
N LEU A 707 8.08 27.46 -0.88
CA LEU A 707 7.44 26.50 -1.79
C LEU A 707 5.92 26.43 -1.60
N LEU A 708 5.43 26.38 -0.35
CA LEU A 708 4.01 26.23 -0.06
C LEU A 708 3.18 27.43 -0.55
N PRO A 709 3.55 28.71 -0.30
CA PRO A 709 2.84 29.85 -0.89
C PRO A 709 2.87 29.83 -2.42
N LEU A 710 4.03 29.54 -3.03
CA LEU A 710 4.15 29.43 -4.48
C LEU A 710 3.19 28.35 -5.03
N TYR A 711 3.21 27.18 -4.42
CA TYR A 711 2.36 26.05 -4.78
C TYR A 711 0.88 26.32 -4.55
N THR A 712 0.48 27.11 -3.54
CA THR A 712 -0.93 27.47 -3.33
C THR A 712 -1.49 28.36 -4.45
N ILE A 713 -0.65 29.19 -5.08
CA ILE A 713 -1.06 30.13 -6.13
C ILE A 713 -1.02 29.46 -7.51
N PHE A 714 -0.03 28.60 -7.76
CA PHE A 714 0.13 27.94 -9.05
C PHE A 714 -1.03 26.95 -9.32
N PRO A 715 -1.55 26.92 -10.56
CA PRO A 715 -2.54 25.93 -10.95
C PRO A 715 -1.92 24.53 -10.92
N LYS A 716 -2.72 23.52 -10.56
CA LYS A 716 -2.27 22.14 -10.36
C LYS A 716 -3.00 21.17 -11.28
N PRO A 717 -2.97 21.40 -12.61
CA PRO A 717 -3.70 20.56 -13.55
C PRO A 717 -3.27 19.09 -13.51
N GLY A 718 -2.01 18.80 -13.17
CA GLY A 718 -1.50 17.44 -13.01
C GLY A 718 -1.99 16.70 -11.75
N GLU A 719 -2.52 17.42 -10.77
CA GLU A 719 -3.08 16.83 -9.55
C GLU A 719 -4.58 16.59 -9.65
N LEU A 720 -5.26 17.03 -10.71
CA LEU A 720 -6.69 16.75 -10.88
C LEU A 720 -7.00 15.24 -11.02
N GLY A 721 -5.98 14.40 -11.23
CA GLY A 721 -6.07 12.95 -11.07
C GLY A 721 -6.47 12.54 -9.65
N THR A 722 -5.98 13.21 -8.60
CA THR A 722 -6.34 12.91 -7.20
C THR A 722 -7.81 13.24 -6.93
N THR A 723 -8.33 14.31 -7.55
CA THR A 723 -9.76 14.65 -7.50
C THR A 723 -10.60 13.52 -8.10
N PHE A 724 -10.17 12.94 -9.22
CA PHE A 724 -10.87 11.82 -9.83
C PHE A 724 -10.79 10.55 -8.95
N GLU A 725 -9.61 10.22 -8.44
CA GLU A 725 -9.38 9.09 -7.53
C GLU A 725 -10.24 9.19 -6.26
N TYR A 726 -10.37 10.39 -5.69
CA TYR A 726 -11.24 10.66 -4.55
C TYR A 726 -12.71 10.39 -4.89
N PHE A 727 -13.24 10.90 -6.01
CA PHE A 727 -14.63 10.65 -6.37
C PHE A 727 -14.91 9.17 -6.69
N MET A 728 -13.94 8.48 -7.30
CA MET A 728 -14.00 7.05 -7.58
C MET A 728 -14.06 6.23 -6.30
N SER A 729 -13.06 6.38 -5.43
CA SER A 729 -12.89 5.56 -4.21
C SER A 729 -13.78 6.00 -3.04
N GLY A 730 -14.13 7.28 -2.97
CA GLY A 730 -14.73 7.90 -1.78
C GLY A 730 -13.77 7.99 -0.59
N LYS A 731 -12.49 7.65 -0.76
CA LYS A 731 -11.45 7.67 0.27
C LYS A 731 -10.63 8.94 0.15
N GLU A 732 -10.22 9.49 1.29
CA GLU A 732 -9.31 10.65 1.36
C GLU A 732 -7.84 10.25 1.23
N THR A 733 -7.53 8.97 1.39
CA THR A 733 -6.17 8.44 1.28
C THR A 733 -6.12 7.19 0.43
N GLN A 734 -4.97 6.93 -0.20
CA GLN A 734 -4.76 5.75 -1.04
C GLN A 734 -3.42 5.08 -0.76
N ALA A 735 -3.45 3.76 -0.63
CA ALA A 735 -2.25 2.94 -0.52
C ALA A 735 -1.39 3.06 -1.80
N THR A 736 -0.08 3.18 -1.61
CA THR A 736 0.88 3.16 -2.72
C THR A 736 1.42 1.73 -2.87
N GLY A 737 1.23 1.11 -4.04
CA GLY A 737 1.72 -0.25 -4.33
C GLY A 737 0.88 -1.40 -3.75
N SER A 738 1.41 -2.63 -3.81
CA SER A 738 0.77 -3.87 -3.35
C SER A 738 0.83 -4.02 -1.82
N SER A 739 0.28 -3.05 -1.09
CA SER A 739 0.28 -3.02 0.39
C SER A 739 -0.97 -3.68 1.00
N GLU A 740 -1.66 -4.55 0.24
CA GLU A 740 -2.94 -5.16 0.61
C GLU A 740 -2.88 -6.01 1.89
N GLU A 741 -1.69 -6.45 2.34
CA GLU A 741 -1.55 -7.28 3.55
C GLU A 741 -1.31 -6.47 4.85
N ASN A 742 -0.99 -5.17 4.78
CA ASN A 742 -0.67 -4.34 5.95
C ASN A 742 -1.38 -2.98 5.92
N LEU A 743 -2.45 -2.85 6.71
CA LEU A 743 -3.22 -1.59 6.81
C LEU A 743 -2.45 -0.45 7.47
N SER A 744 -1.39 -0.72 8.23
CA SER A 744 -0.58 0.32 8.88
C SER A 744 0.40 1.00 7.92
N ALA A 745 0.56 0.49 6.70
CA ALA A 745 1.41 1.03 5.65
C ALA A 745 1.02 2.46 5.26
N SER A 746 2.02 3.33 5.04
CA SER A 746 1.78 4.73 4.66
C SER A 746 0.91 4.85 3.41
N GLN A 747 -0.08 5.74 3.48
CA GLN A 747 -0.93 6.11 2.36
C GLN A 747 -0.63 7.55 1.91
N ARG A 748 -1.01 7.86 0.67
CA ARG A 748 -0.91 9.21 0.11
C ARG A 748 -2.24 9.92 0.28
N ASP A 749 -2.19 11.20 0.67
CA ASP A 749 -3.37 12.06 0.73
C ASP A 749 -3.89 12.41 -0.67
N LEU A 750 -5.19 12.23 -0.85
CA LEU A 750 -5.96 12.69 -1.99
C LEU A 750 -6.66 13.99 -1.57
N ASP A 751 -6.05 15.15 -1.80
CA ASP A 751 -6.74 16.44 -1.67
C ASP A 751 -7.49 16.73 -2.98
N PRO A 752 -8.83 16.62 -3.03
CA PRO A 752 -9.57 16.78 -4.26
C PRO A 752 -9.86 18.24 -4.60
N TRP A 753 -9.81 19.15 -3.62
CA TRP A 753 -10.37 20.50 -3.76
C TRP A 753 -9.32 21.56 -4.06
N ALA A 754 -8.11 21.45 -3.48
CA ALA A 754 -7.07 22.44 -3.74
C ALA A 754 -6.69 22.55 -5.23
N PRO A 755 -6.60 21.45 -6.02
CA PRO A 755 -6.34 21.54 -7.45
C PRO A 755 -7.47 22.23 -8.23
N LEU A 756 -8.73 22.02 -7.83
CA LEU A 756 -9.89 22.63 -8.48
C LEU A 756 -9.91 24.14 -8.30
N TRP A 757 -9.79 24.63 -7.06
CA TRP A 757 -9.89 26.07 -6.75
C TRP A 757 -8.73 26.88 -7.32
N SER A 758 -7.50 26.41 -7.11
CA SER A 758 -6.29 27.09 -7.63
C SER A 758 -6.33 27.19 -9.16
N SER A 759 -6.73 26.11 -9.83
CA SER A 759 -6.77 26.08 -11.30
C SER A 759 -7.94 26.87 -11.87
N ALA A 760 -9.11 26.86 -11.21
CA ALA A 760 -10.26 27.67 -11.63
C ALA A 760 -9.96 29.17 -11.52
N LEU A 761 -9.37 29.59 -10.39
CA LEU A 761 -8.96 30.99 -10.17
C LEU A 761 -7.93 31.41 -11.23
N PHE A 762 -6.90 30.60 -11.46
CA PHE A 762 -5.89 30.86 -12.49
C PHE A 762 -6.51 31.03 -13.88
N MET A 763 -7.36 30.08 -14.30
CA MET A 763 -8.02 30.14 -15.60
C MET A 763 -8.86 31.42 -15.74
N PHE A 764 -9.60 31.81 -14.70
CA PHE A 764 -10.39 33.04 -14.71
C PHE A 764 -9.51 34.28 -14.89
N VAL A 765 -8.38 34.35 -14.19
CA VAL A 765 -7.42 35.46 -14.31
C VAL A 765 -6.82 35.52 -15.71
N VAL A 766 -6.36 34.39 -16.26
CA VAL A 766 -5.76 34.33 -17.61
C VAL A 766 -6.75 34.74 -18.69
N LEU A 767 -7.98 34.24 -18.63
CA LEU A 767 -9.04 34.65 -19.56
C LEU A 767 -9.40 36.13 -19.39
N GLY A 768 -9.43 36.64 -18.16
CA GLY A 768 -9.64 38.06 -17.88
C GLY A 768 -8.56 38.93 -18.52
N ILE A 769 -7.29 38.56 -18.41
CA ILE A 769 -6.17 39.26 -19.04
C ILE A 769 -6.32 39.24 -20.57
N ALA A 770 -6.66 38.09 -21.17
CA ALA A 770 -6.88 37.99 -22.61
C ALA A 770 -8.04 38.89 -23.09
N CYS A 771 -9.15 38.93 -22.33
CA CYS A 771 -10.31 39.78 -22.61
C CYS A 771 -9.96 41.28 -22.54
N VAL A 772 -9.17 41.71 -21.56
CA VAL A 772 -8.72 43.11 -21.47
C VAL A 772 -7.78 43.45 -22.62
N TYR A 773 -6.84 42.55 -22.93
CA TYR A 773 -5.85 42.75 -23.99
C TYR A 773 -6.51 42.91 -25.38
N ILE A 774 -7.48 42.07 -25.71
CA ILE A 774 -8.18 42.13 -27.00
C ILE A 774 -9.07 43.37 -27.14
N GLU A 775 -9.58 43.89 -26.03
CA GLU A 775 -10.37 45.12 -26.02
C GLU A 775 -9.49 46.35 -26.29
N TRP A 776 -8.25 46.34 -25.81
CA TRP A 776 -7.31 47.46 -25.95
C TRP A 776 -6.54 47.49 -27.27
N GLN A 777 -6.42 46.37 -27.99
CA GLN A 777 -5.75 46.37 -29.29
C GLN A 777 -6.64 47.01 -30.37
N GLU A 778 -6.09 47.99 -31.09
CA GLU A 778 -6.63 48.45 -32.37
C GLU A 778 -6.23 47.41 -33.45
N PHE A 779 -7.23 46.73 -34.02
CA PHE A 779 -7.08 45.74 -35.10
C PHE A 779 -7.52 46.34 -36.43
#